data_AF-A0A9E3H620-F1
#
_entry.id   AF-A0A9E3H620-F1
#
_cell.length_a   1.000
_cell.length_b   1.000
_cell.length_c   1.000
_cell.angle_alpha   90.00
_cell.angle_beta   90.00
_cell.angle_gamma   90.00
#
_symmetry.space_group_name_H-M   'P 1'
#
loop_
_entity.id
_entity.type
_entity.pdbx_description
1 polymer ?
#
loop_
_entity_poly.entity_id
_entity_poly.type
_entity_poly.pdbx_seq_one_letter_code
_entity_poly.pdbx_strand_id
1 'polypeptide(L)'
;MEDLKLKFADLFSGIGGFRLAFSKAKYECVFSCEINEECQKVYYKNFEEIPAHDIRKIDIQNLPYFDVLTAGFPCQPFSICGRRKGFHDTRGTLFFHICEIIEHVHPPVVVLENVKHILHHDKGRTLEVILYALEDLGYVVNYEILNSKDFGLPQNRERVIFVGTKNKKFNFGLLRKTHPFPILRTFLCDSGDFEYLNPQEYTLIDNPKQQSSGLIFVGYRNKNIWKTGIRPNTEHLSRVHHQPNRIYSIDGVHPTIPSQETSGRFFIYIPEENLVRKLTIRECYRIMGFPDSFKTHSNLGECYKQIGNSVAIPVVHELANQIQEQVFSSQKMEDETISLNKKNNTEQAIQLELHLIMNHKEKFLQIYKITSELEFNQIQVPEEYQAYVAEIAKNCFMRKGVYTALITLLVHKILHPSQDIRYHQAEMQDGFSARIIDTKYITPTLTELGLPAMAESGWLTRSLEQPYPYTLNYNGNITPKPLKIAFLNIIDFVQTSPEKAEDVLKLLLKLVRAAKNDSVVEIIKLTNYEKLDIKNVVNALEEHFNYDYKTVGGSKLPVIAFYAIYQLLIREISRYSSCKLRKLGSHTASDRTAKTAGDIEILNKNNALIEAIEVKHGQEITLQFVYRAKEKIIRYNPSRYYIFASKDIRQSESDKINNLIKEIASEHGCQVILNGIIPTIKYYLRLIMSVTDFIDGYSQLIESDNEIQKIHKEKWNEILTRLVIDE
;
A
#
# COMPACT_ATOMS: atom_id res chain seq x y z
N MET A 1 -17.44 8.34 39.78
CA MET A 1 -16.82 7.80 38.56
C MET A 1 -16.38 9.00 37.76
N GLU A 2 -15.07 9.20 37.60
CA GLU A 2 -14.57 10.18 36.62
C GLU A 2 -15.06 9.73 35.24
N ASP A 3 -15.69 10.64 34.50
CA ASP A 3 -16.03 10.40 33.09
C ASP A 3 -14.74 10.05 32.34
N LEU A 4 -14.65 8.83 31.79
CA LEU A 4 -13.52 8.43 30.93
C LEU A 4 -13.43 9.42 29.76
N LYS A 5 -12.33 10.18 29.71
CA LYS A 5 -12.03 11.09 28.59
C LYS A 5 -11.44 10.28 27.43
N LEU A 6 -11.87 10.62 26.22
CA LEU A 6 -11.24 10.11 25.00
C LEU A 6 -9.80 10.61 24.91
N LYS A 7 -8.89 9.73 24.49
CA LYS A 7 -7.46 9.99 24.44
C LYS A 7 -7.00 10.30 23.02
N PHE A 8 -6.01 11.16 22.86
CA PHE A 8 -5.41 11.40 21.53
C PHE A 8 -3.89 11.56 21.55
N ALA A 9 -3.29 11.31 20.38
CA ALA A 9 -1.88 11.58 20.10
C ALA A 9 -1.72 12.77 19.13
N ASP A 10 -0.84 13.72 19.47
CA ASP A 10 -0.54 14.93 18.70
C ASP A 10 0.83 14.82 18.01
N LEU A 11 0.86 14.31 16.78
CA LEU A 11 2.09 14.15 16.01
C LEU A 11 2.36 15.39 15.14
N PHE A 12 3.63 15.77 15.01
CA PHE A 12 4.03 17.03 14.37
C PHE A 12 3.32 18.22 15.03
N SER A 13 3.31 18.19 16.36
CA SER A 13 2.43 19.01 17.19
C SER A 13 2.69 20.52 17.07
N GLY A 14 3.87 20.93 16.61
CA GLY A 14 4.25 22.33 16.51
C GLY A 14 4.11 23.02 17.87
N ILE A 15 3.28 24.06 17.90
CA ILE A 15 2.95 24.79 19.14
C ILE A 15 1.67 24.28 19.82
N GLY A 16 1.14 23.12 19.42
CA GLY A 16 -0.02 22.46 20.01
C GLY A 16 -1.37 22.98 19.55
N GLY A 17 -1.52 23.26 18.26
CA GLY A 17 -2.81 23.67 17.69
C GLY A 17 -3.86 22.55 17.77
N PHE A 18 -3.48 21.31 17.45
CA PHE A 18 -4.33 20.14 17.68
C PHE A 18 -4.59 19.93 19.18
N ARG A 19 -3.54 19.97 20.02
CA ARG A 19 -3.67 19.90 21.48
C ARG A 19 -4.75 20.83 22.02
N LEU A 20 -4.65 22.12 21.71
CA LEU A 20 -5.59 23.13 22.17
C LEU A 20 -7.03 22.86 21.72
N ALA A 21 -7.22 22.49 20.46
CA ALA A 21 -8.54 22.23 19.89
C ALA A 21 -9.21 20.97 20.47
N PHE A 22 -8.47 19.86 20.56
CA PHE A 22 -8.99 18.60 21.10
C PHE A 22 -9.20 18.67 22.62
N SER A 23 -8.33 19.34 23.37
CA SER A 23 -8.56 19.59 24.80
C SER A 23 -9.81 20.44 25.04
N LYS A 24 -10.11 21.41 24.17
CA LYS A 24 -11.37 22.18 24.22
C LYS A 24 -12.60 21.30 23.98
N ALA A 25 -12.46 20.28 23.14
CA ALA A 25 -13.47 19.23 22.93
C ALA A 25 -13.43 18.12 24.02
N LYS A 26 -12.75 18.36 25.15
CA LYS A 26 -12.65 17.46 26.32
C LYS A 26 -11.88 16.15 26.10
N TYR A 27 -11.03 16.08 25.08
CA TYR A 27 -10.08 14.98 24.91
C TYR A 27 -8.83 15.18 25.78
N GLU A 28 -8.22 14.09 26.22
CA GLU A 28 -6.93 14.05 26.92
C GLU A 28 -5.83 13.70 25.91
N CYS A 29 -4.78 14.52 25.76
CA CYS A 29 -3.63 14.08 24.95
C CYS A 29 -2.64 13.32 25.82
N VAL A 30 -2.31 12.12 25.37
CA VAL A 30 -1.47 11.15 26.09
C VAL A 30 -0.10 11.00 25.44
N PHE A 31 0.05 11.50 24.22
CA PHE A 31 1.31 11.49 23.49
C PHE A 31 1.40 12.73 22.59
N SER A 32 2.58 13.33 22.49
CA SER A 32 2.88 14.40 21.54
C SER A 32 4.29 14.23 20.97
N CYS A 33 4.50 14.66 19.72
CA CYS A 33 5.80 14.60 19.05
C CYS A 33 6.09 15.85 18.21
N GLU A 34 7.27 16.45 18.37
CA GLU A 34 7.75 17.62 17.63
C GLU A 34 9.27 17.68 17.65
N ILE A 35 9.91 17.86 16.49
CA ILE A 35 11.39 17.87 16.36
C ILE A 35 11.98 19.28 16.56
N ASN A 36 11.20 20.33 16.34
CA ASN A 36 11.67 21.70 16.46
C ASN A 36 11.70 22.14 17.94
N GLU A 37 12.90 22.37 18.46
CA GLU A 37 13.10 22.76 19.87
C GLU A 37 12.41 24.09 20.24
N GLU A 38 12.34 25.06 19.33
CA GLU A 38 11.65 26.33 19.59
C GLU A 38 10.13 26.14 19.71
N CYS A 39 9.55 25.22 18.91
CA CYS A 39 8.17 24.77 19.07
C CYS A 39 7.96 24.05 20.40
N GLN A 40 8.85 23.12 20.77
CA GLN A 40 8.77 22.40 22.05
C GLN A 40 8.78 23.36 23.26
N LYS A 41 9.61 24.41 23.23
CA LYS A 41 9.64 25.44 24.28
C LYS A 41 8.28 26.14 24.42
N VAL A 42 7.63 26.46 23.31
CA VAL A 42 6.29 27.09 23.32
C VAL A 42 5.23 26.09 23.77
N TYR A 43 5.32 24.83 23.34
CA TYR A 43 4.43 23.75 23.76
C TYR A 43 4.49 23.59 25.29
N TYR A 44 5.69 23.45 25.86
CA TYR A 44 5.91 23.32 27.30
C TYR A 44 5.36 24.51 28.09
N LYS A 45 5.54 25.75 27.61
CA LYS A 45 4.99 26.95 28.29
C LYS A 45 3.46 26.92 28.44
N ASN A 46 2.76 26.27 27.52
CA ASN A 46 1.29 26.26 27.46
C ASN A 46 0.67 24.98 28.03
N PHE A 47 1.38 23.84 27.97
CA PHE A 47 0.84 22.53 28.35
C PHE A 47 1.65 21.81 29.44
N GLU A 48 2.80 22.35 29.85
CA GLU A 48 3.71 21.76 30.87
C GLU A 48 4.21 20.35 30.53
N GLU A 49 4.10 19.96 29.27
CA GLU A 49 4.54 18.68 28.70
C GLU A 49 5.64 18.94 27.66
N ILE A 50 6.64 18.06 27.59
CA ILE A 50 7.70 18.10 26.57
C ILE A 50 7.38 17.03 25.52
N PRO A 51 7.11 17.42 24.26
CA PRO A 51 6.86 16.45 23.20
C PRO A 51 8.07 15.53 22.95
N ALA A 52 7.81 14.29 22.54
CA ALA A 52 8.83 13.41 22.00
C ALA A 52 9.50 14.08 20.78
N HIS A 53 10.82 13.95 20.67
CA HIS A 53 11.56 14.76 19.69
C HIS A 53 11.43 14.26 18.24
N ASP A 54 12.07 13.16 17.88
CA ASP A 54 12.14 12.68 16.50
C ASP A 54 11.22 11.47 16.31
N ILE A 55 10.17 11.62 15.50
CA ILE A 55 9.19 10.55 15.22
C ILE A 55 9.86 9.26 14.73
N ARG A 56 11.00 9.37 14.03
CA ARG A 56 11.77 8.23 13.48
C ARG A 56 12.46 7.39 14.56
N LYS A 57 12.53 7.90 15.78
CA LYS A 57 13.21 7.30 16.93
C LYS A 57 12.27 6.97 18.07
N ILE A 58 10.95 7.10 17.87
CA ILE A 58 9.97 6.74 18.88
C ILE A 58 10.05 5.22 19.09
N ASP A 59 10.09 4.81 20.35
CA ASP A 59 9.88 3.41 20.71
C ASP A 59 8.39 3.11 20.68
N ILE A 60 7.96 2.56 19.55
CA ILE A 60 6.56 2.30 19.24
C ILE A 60 5.95 1.31 20.25
N GLN A 61 6.73 0.37 20.79
CA GLN A 61 6.24 -0.68 21.71
C GLN A 61 5.78 -0.13 23.06
N ASN A 62 6.27 1.05 23.44
CA ASN A 62 5.97 1.69 24.72
C ASN A 62 5.02 2.89 24.56
N LEU A 63 4.39 3.05 23.39
CA LEU A 63 3.42 4.12 23.18
C LEU A 63 2.14 3.88 24.00
N PRO A 64 1.59 4.91 24.67
CA PRO A 64 0.30 4.80 25.32
C PRO A 64 -0.80 4.63 24.28
N TYR A 65 -1.87 3.92 24.65
CA TYR A 65 -3.06 3.82 23.82
C TYR A 65 -3.77 5.18 23.71
N PHE A 66 -4.30 5.48 22.52
CA PHE A 66 -5.11 6.66 22.22
C PHE A 66 -6.25 6.32 21.26
N ASP A 67 -7.38 7.01 21.40
CA ASP A 67 -8.57 6.82 20.57
C ASP A 67 -8.48 7.54 19.22
N VAL A 68 -7.75 8.66 19.20
CA VAL A 68 -7.56 9.50 18.02
C VAL A 68 -6.08 9.80 17.79
N LEU A 69 -5.59 9.59 16.58
CA LEU A 69 -4.28 10.10 16.15
C LEU A 69 -4.48 11.37 15.33
N THR A 70 -3.78 12.46 15.65
CA THR A 70 -3.77 13.68 14.85
C THR A 70 -2.37 13.95 14.31
N ALA A 71 -2.25 14.34 13.03
CA ALA A 71 -0.96 14.71 12.44
C ALA A 71 -1.06 15.79 11.35
N GLY A 72 -0.42 16.94 11.58
CA GLY A 72 -0.18 17.99 10.57
C GLY A 72 1.17 17.80 9.89
N PHE A 73 1.31 16.73 9.10
CA PHE A 73 2.63 16.28 8.63
C PHE A 73 3.17 17.11 7.44
N PRO A 74 4.50 17.26 7.30
CA PRO A 74 5.09 17.99 6.17
C PRO A 74 4.78 17.36 4.81
N CYS A 75 4.42 18.17 3.81
CA CYS A 75 4.16 17.73 2.44
C CYS A 75 5.48 17.37 1.72
N GLN A 76 5.79 16.07 1.60
CA GLN A 76 6.96 15.53 0.90
C GLN A 76 6.54 14.66 -0.29
N PRO A 77 7.29 14.63 -1.41
CA PRO A 77 6.95 13.78 -2.54
C PRO A 77 7.21 12.30 -2.23
N PHE A 78 6.20 11.47 -2.49
CA PHE A 78 6.30 10.00 -2.36
C PHE A 78 6.78 9.34 -3.66
N SER A 79 7.40 10.09 -4.57
CA SER A 79 7.73 9.68 -5.94
C SER A 79 8.65 8.45 -6.04
N ILE A 80 9.42 8.17 -4.99
CA ILE A 80 10.26 6.96 -4.85
C ILE A 80 9.47 5.77 -4.27
N CYS A 81 8.41 6.04 -3.49
CA CYS A 81 7.60 5.07 -2.78
C CYS A 81 6.48 4.45 -3.66
N GLY A 82 6.16 5.07 -4.80
CA GLY A 82 5.09 4.65 -5.73
C GLY A 82 5.31 3.34 -6.49
N ARG A 83 6.38 2.56 -6.20
CA ARG A 83 6.62 1.25 -6.82
C ARG A 83 6.10 0.09 -5.96
N ARG A 84 4.82 0.12 -5.54
CA ARG A 84 3.98 -1.05 -5.16
C ARG A 84 4.66 -2.23 -4.43
N LYS A 85 5.54 -1.98 -3.46
CA LYS A 85 6.31 -3.03 -2.75
C LYS A 85 5.84 -3.36 -1.32
N GLY A 86 4.79 -2.71 -0.84
CA GLY A 86 4.23 -2.91 0.51
C GLY A 86 4.82 -1.93 1.55
N PHE A 87 4.14 -1.83 2.70
CA PHE A 87 4.37 -0.85 3.77
C PHE A 87 5.80 -0.83 4.32
N HIS A 88 6.46 -1.98 4.37
CA HIS A 88 7.76 -2.11 5.04
C HIS A 88 8.97 -1.66 4.18
N ASP A 89 8.78 -1.33 2.89
CA ASP A 89 9.90 -0.93 2.00
C ASP A 89 10.05 0.60 1.85
N THR A 90 9.21 1.40 2.51
CA THR A 90 9.15 2.87 2.34
C THR A 90 9.52 3.65 3.61
N ARG A 91 10.60 3.25 4.29
CA ARG A 91 11.13 3.86 5.53
C ARG A 91 11.76 5.26 5.37
N GLY A 92 11.39 6.00 4.32
CA GLY A 92 12.08 7.24 3.93
C GLY A 92 11.33 8.54 4.21
N THR A 93 10.02 8.51 4.45
CA THR A 93 9.18 9.72 4.59
C THR A 93 8.39 9.72 5.89
N LEU A 94 8.12 10.92 6.42
CA LEU A 94 7.49 11.13 7.73
C LEU A 94 6.08 10.51 7.83
N PHE A 95 5.36 10.42 6.71
CA PHE A 95 4.03 9.81 6.64
C PHE A 95 4.04 8.31 6.98
N PHE A 96 5.07 7.56 6.58
CA PHE A 96 5.12 6.13 6.89
C PHE A 96 5.43 5.84 8.36
N HIS A 97 6.12 6.73 9.06
CA HIS A 97 6.24 6.62 10.52
C HIS A 97 4.90 6.85 11.24
N ILE A 98 4.01 7.69 10.69
CA ILE A 98 2.64 7.77 11.17
C ILE A 98 1.93 6.42 10.97
N CYS A 99 2.10 5.80 9.80
CA CYS A 99 1.53 4.48 9.50
C CYS A 99 2.04 3.40 10.44
N GLU A 100 3.34 3.38 10.78
CA GLU A 100 3.93 2.44 11.77
C GLU A 100 3.28 2.60 13.15
N ILE A 101 3.06 3.84 13.60
CA ILE A 101 2.36 4.13 14.86
C ILE A 101 0.89 3.66 14.80
N ILE A 102 0.20 3.92 13.68
CA ILE A 102 -1.19 3.49 13.46
C ILE A 102 -1.29 1.95 13.45
N GLU A 103 -0.35 1.27 12.78
CA GLU A 103 -0.27 -0.20 12.71
C GLU A 103 0.02 -0.82 14.07
N HIS A 104 0.70 -0.11 14.97
CA HIS A 104 0.91 -0.63 16.32
C HIS A 104 -0.31 -0.38 17.22
N VAL A 105 -0.74 0.87 17.35
CA VAL A 105 -1.76 1.29 18.33
C VAL A 105 -3.18 0.97 17.87
N HIS A 106 -3.42 0.89 16.56
CA HIS A 106 -4.73 0.67 15.94
C HIS A 106 -5.84 1.61 16.46
N PRO A 107 -5.62 2.95 16.50
CA PRO A 107 -6.64 3.88 17.02
C PRO A 107 -7.96 3.79 16.25
N PRO A 108 -9.13 3.96 16.89
CA PRO A 108 -10.42 4.05 16.21
C PRO A 108 -10.49 5.13 15.11
N VAL A 109 -9.78 6.25 15.29
CA VAL A 109 -9.80 7.40 14.39
C VAL A 109 -8.39 7.93 14.09
N VAL A 110 -8.15 8.27 12.83
CA VAL A 110 -6.95 8.96 12.36
C VAL A 110 -7.34 10.25 11.66
N VAL A 111 -6.71 11.37 12.04
CA VAL A 111 -6.92 12.70 11.46
C VAL A 111 -5.58 13.21 10.92
N LEU A 112 -5.53 13.46 9.61
CA LEU A 112 -4.36 14.08 8.98
C LEU A 112 -4.73 15.44 8.39
N GLU A 113 -3.85 16.43 8.54
CA GLU A 113 -4.00 17.75 7.93
C GLU A 113 -2.86 18.02 6.95
N ASN A 114 -3.20 18.68 5.83
CA ASN A 114 -2.20 19.18 4.90
C ASN A 114 -2.69 20.36 4.06
N VAL A 115 -1.76 20.98 3.31
CA VAL A 115 -2.08 22.05 2.36
C VAL A 115 -2.90 21.52 1.17
N LYS A 116 -3.80 22.35 0.62
CA LYS A 116 -4.63 22.02 -0.57
C LYS A 116 -3.86 21.46 -1.76
N HIS A 117 -2.60 21.86 -1.93
CA HIS A 117 -1.77 21.37 -3.03
C HIS A 117 -1.50 19.85 -2.97
N ILE A 118 -1.63 19.20 -1.80
CA ILE A 118 -1.37 17.76 -1.66
C ILE A 118 -2.23 16.90 -2.60
N LEU A 119 -3.43 17.36 -2.96
CA LEU A 119 -4.34 16.67 -3.87
C LEU A 119 -3.79 16.53 -5.30
N HIS A 120 -2.96 17.48 -5.73
CA HIS A 120 -2.35 17.50 -7.06
C HIS A 120 -0.83 17.23 -7.00
N HIS A 121 -0.30 17.05 -5.80
CA HIS A 121 1.11 16.88 -5.57
C HIS A 121 1.62 15.59 -6.20
N ASP A 122 2.78 15.68 -6.84
CA ASP A 122 3.36 14.57 -7.61
C ASP A 122 2.39 13.96 -8.65
N LYS A 123 1.60 14.82 -9.32
CA LYS A 123 0.54 14.46 -10.27
C LYS A 123 -0.57 13.60 -9.66
N GLY A 124 -0.91 13.83 -8.40
CA GLY A 124 -1.97 13.10 -7.67
C GLY A 124 -1.48 11.84 -6.94
N ARG A 125 -0.27 11.35 -7.24
CA ARG A 125 0.29 10.14 -6.62
C ARG A 125 0.43 10.24 -5.10
N THR A 126 0.65 11.44 -4.58
CA THR A 126 0.82 11.65 -3.14
C THR A 126 -0.47 11.32 -2.38
N LEU A 127 -1.61 11.80 -2.91
CA LEU A 127 -2.94 11.50 -2.39
C LEU A 127 -3.26 10.01 -2.48
N GLU A 128 -3.03 9.39 -3.64
CA GLU A 128 -3.27 7.94 -3.83
C GLU A 128 -2.53 7.08 -2.80
N VAL A 129 -1.27 7.42 -2.51
CA VAL A 129 -0.46 6.70 -1.50
C VAL A 129 -1.03 6.88 -0.10
N ILE A 130 -1.49 8.08 0.27
CA ILE A 130 -2.08 8.33 1.61
C ILE A 130 -3.35 7.51 1.78
N LEU A 131 -4.26 7.55 0.80
CA LEU A 131 -5.52 6.81 0.84
C LEU A 131 -5.25 5.30 0.91
N TYR A 132 -4.43 4.78 -0.02
CA TYR A 132 -4.05 3.37 -0.02
C TYR A 132 -3.40 2.94 1.30
N ALA A 133 -2.52 3.78 1.87
CA ALA A 133 -1.82 3.43 3.09
C ALA A 133 -2.77 3.38 4.32
N LEU A 134 -3.73 4.28 4.42
CA LEU A 134 -4.70 4.22 5.51
C LEU A 134 -5.74 3.10 5.30
N GLU A 135 -6.14 2.83 4.05
CA GLU A 135 -7.08 1.76 3.70
C GLU A 135 -6.51 0.36 3.99
N ASP A 136 -5.24 0.10 3.67
CA ASP A 136 -4.59 -1.19 3.94
C ASP A 136 -4.38 -1.44 5.45
N LEU A 137 -4.23 -0.36 6.23
CA LEU A 137 -4.28 -0.37 7.71
C LEU A 137 -5.71 -0.55 8.28
N GLY A 138 -6.71 -0.74 7.42
CA GLY A 138 -8.08 -1.06 7.78
C GLY A 138 -8.93 0.15 8.17
N TYR A 139 -8.66 1.31 7.59
CA TYR A 139 -9.50 2.51 7.78
C TYR A 139 -10.32 2.81 6.53
N VAL A 140 -11.57 3.19 6.74
CA VAL A 140 -12.39 3.87 5.75
C VAL A 140 -12.05 5.36 5.79
N VAL A 141 -11.49 5.88 4.69
CA VAL A 141 -10.93 7.24 4.64
C VAL A 141 -11.85 8.17 3.85
N ASN A 142 -12.12 9.33 4.43
CA ASN A 142 -12.73 10.46 3.75
C ASN A 142 -11.82 11.68 3.86
N TYR A 143 -11.90 12.60 2.90
CA TYR A 143 -11.20 13.88 3.01
C TYR A 143 -12.01 15.01 2.38
N GLU A 144 -11.83 16.22 2.91
CA GLU A 144 -12.51 17.43 2.44
C GLU A 144 -11.56 18.63 2.51
N ILE A 145 -11.75 19.62 1.63
CA ILE A 145 -11.09 20.92 1.76
C ILE A 145 -11.93 21.80 2.69
N LEU A 146 -11.39 22.14 3.85
CA LEU A 146 -12.01 23.04 4.81
C LEU A 146 -11.35 24.43 4.75
N ASN A 147 -12.15 25.48 4.82
CA ASN A 147 -11.67 26.86 4.84
C ASN A 147 -11.96 27.50 6.20
N SER A 148 -10.94 28.05 6.87
CA SER A 148 -11.08 28.63 8.21
C SER A 148 -12.17 29.70 8.34
N LYS A 149 -12.49 30.41 7.25
CA LYS A 149 -13.58 31.39 7.26
C LYS A 149 -14.95 30.80 7.55
N ASP A 150 -15.18 29.57 7.12
CA ASP A 150 -16.44 28.88 7.35
C ASP A 150 -16.56 28.40 8.82
N PHE A 151 -15.54 28.61 9.65
CA PHE A 151 -15.48 28.19 11.05
C PHE A 151 -15.18 29.37 11.99
N GLY A 152 -15.61 30.58 11.60
CA GLY A 152 -15.58 31.74 12.50
C GLY A 152 -14.23 32.45 12.60
N LEU A 153 -13.34 32.31 11.62
CA LEU A 153 -12.10 33.08 11.54
C LEU A 153 -12.06 34.00 10.32
N PRO A 154 -11.52 35.22 10.39
CA PRO A 154 -11.50 36.12 9.24
C PRO A 154 -10.29 35.85 8.35
N GLN A 155 -10.08 34.59 7.96
CA GLN A 155 -8.95 34.16 7.15
C GLN A 155 -9.38 33.20 6.05
N ASN A 156 -8.93 33.44 4.82
CA ASN A 156 -9.03 32.49 3.72
C ASN A 156 -7.86 31.50 3.78
N ARG A 157 -8.03 30.42 4.54
CA ARG A 157 -7.05 29.33 4.71
C ARG A 157 -7.71 27.99 4.40
N GLU A 158 -7.47 27.52 3.19
CA GLU A 158 -7.92 26.20 2.74
C GLU A 158 -6.90 25.12 3.15
N ARG A 159 -7.38 24.07 3.79
CA ARG A 159 -6.61 22.87 4.18
C ARG A 159 -7.39 21.62 3.86
N VAL A 160 -6.68 20.57 3.47
CA VAL A 160 -7.26 19.25 3.26
C VAL A 160 -7.17 18.51 4.59
N ILE A 161 -8.30 18.03 5.05
CA ILE A 161 -8.41 17.19 6.25
C ILE A 161 -8.79 15.80 5.79
N PHE A 162 -7.99 14.81 6.19
CA PHE A 162 -8.29 13.39 6.04
C PHE A 162 -8.80 12.86 7.38
N VAL A 163 -9.88 12.10 7.37
CA VAL A 163 -10.39 11.35 8.51
C VAL A 163 -10.53 9.89 8.10
N GLY A 164 -9.74 9.02 8.73
CA GLY A 164 -9.88 7.58 8.67
C GLY A 164 -10.62 7.06 9.91
N THR A 165 -11.64 6.23 9.73
CA THR A 165 -12.27 5.51 10.85
C THR A 165 -12.34 4.01 10.55
N LYS A 166 -12.41 3.15 11.57
CA LYS A 166 -12.38 1.69 11.37
C LYS A 166 -13.57 1.13 10.58
N ASN A 167 -14.78 1.66 10.78
CA ASN A 167 -16.00 0.97 10.34
C ASN A 167 -16.89 1.79 9.40
N LYS A 168 -16.71 3.12 9.29
CA LYS A 168 -17.62 3.97 8.51
C LYS A 168 -16.97 5.21 7.92
N LYS A 169 -17.63 5.79 6.92
CA LYS A 169 -17.21 7.07 6.35
C LYS A 169 -17.51 8.21 7.32
N PHE A 170 -16.54 9.07 7.56
CA PHE A 170 -16.76 10.33 8.30
C PHE A 170 -17.50 11.32 7.41
N ASN A 171 -18.56 11.94 7.93
CA ASN A 171 -19.38 12.87 7.17
C ASN A 171 -19.00 14.33 7.46
N PHE A 172 -18.18 14.92 6.59
CA PHE A 172 -17.81 16.34 6.65
C PHE A 172 -19.00 17.29 6.47
N GLY A 173 -20.11 16.83 5.87
CA GLY A 173 -21.33 17.64 5.69
C GLY A 173 -22.06 17.97 7.00
N LEU A 174 -21.75 17.27 8.09
CA LEU A 174 -22.30 17.54 9.42
C LEU A 174 -21.49 18.57 10.23
N LEU A 175 -20.35 19.02 9.70
CA LEU A 175 -19.56 20.09 10.34
C LEU A 175 -20.36 21.39 10.38
N ARG A 176 -20.45 22.00 11.55
CA ARG A 176 -21.19 23.25 11.76
C ARG A 176 -20.38 24.42 11.21
N LYS A 177 -20.86 24.99 10.11
CA LYS A 177 -20.27 26.19 9.50
C LYS A 177 -20.90 27.46 10.07
N THR A 178 -20.09 28.50 10.20
CA THR A 178 -20.49 29.83 10.68
C THR A 178 -20.70 30.78 9.51
N HIS A 179 -21.93 31.26 9.32
CA HIS A 179 -22.28 32.24 8.30
C HIS A 179 -23.19 33.35 8.87
N PRO A 180 -23.00 34.63 8.47
CA PRO A 180 -21.89 35.11 7.65
C PRO A 180 -20.54 34.93 8.36
N PHE A 181 -19.47 34.71 7.60
CA PHE A 181 -18.14 34.60 8.19
C PHE A 181 -17.67 35.97 8.72
N PRO A 182 -16.88 36.03 9.81
CA PRO A 182 -16.43 37.30 10.35
C PRO A 182 -15.42 38.00 9.44
N ILE A 183 -15.32 39.31 9.60
CA ILE A 183 -14.37 40.17 8.91
C ILE A 183 -13.14 40.44 9.79
N LEU A 184 -12.02 40.80 9.17
CA LEU A 184 -10.73 40.96 9.84
C LEU A 184 -10.78 42.02 10.93
N ARG A 185 -11.56 43.10 10.70
CA ARG A 185 -11.79 44.19 11.64
C ARG A 185 -12.13 43.72 13.06
N THR A 186 -12.95 42.67 13.21
CA THR A 186 -13.42 42.21 14.53
C THR A 186 -12.37 41.40 15.31
N PHE A 187 -11.20 41.16 14.72
CA PHE A 187 -10.10 40.41 15.33
C PHE A 187 -8.87 41.27 15.60
N LEU A 188 -8.92 42.56 15.24
CA LEU A 188 -7.82 43.50 15.44
C LEU A 188 -7.69 43.91 16.91
N CYS A 189 -6.52 44.42 17.28
CA CYS A 189 -6.32 45.04 18.59
C CYS A 189 -6.86 46.47 18.56
N ASP A 190 -7.59 46.87 19.60
CA ASP A 190 -8.10 48.25 19.74
C ASP A 190 -7.00 49.25 20.11
N SER A 191 -5.89 48.77 20.66
CA SER A 191 -4.72 49.58 21.03
C SER A 191 -3.43 48.77 21.00
N GLY A 192 -2.30 49.46 20.80
CA GLY A 192 -0.96 48.87 20.79
C GLY A 192 0.01 49.67 19.93
N ASP A 193 1.29 49.26 19.95
CA ASP A 193 2.31 49.82 19.07
C ASP A 193 2.15 49.25 17.66
N PHE A 194 1.58 50.06 16.76
CA PHE A 194 1.30 49.67 15.39
C PHE A 194 2.39 50.13 14.42
N GLU A 195 2.82 49.24 13.52
CA GLU A 195 3.79 49.54 12.47
C GLU A 195 3.07 49.98 11.18
N TYR A 196 2.97 51.30 10.99
CA TYR A 196 2.37 51.91 9.79
C TYR A 196 3.39 52.04 8.64
N LEU A 197 2.93 51.84 7.40
CA LEU A 197 3.72 52.16 6.22
C LEU A 197 3.65 53.65 5.90
N ASN A 198 4.75 54.22 5.40
CA ASN A 198 4.71 55.57 4.86
C ASN A 198 3.84 55.60 3.60
N PRO A 199 3.01 56.64 3.37
CA PRO A 199 2.16 56.73 2.17
C PRO A 199 2.91 56.64 0.83
N GLN A 200 4.21 56.96 0.80
CA GLN A 200 5.06 56.84 -0.39
C GLN A 200 5.46 55.38 -0.70
N GLU A 201 5.31 54.45 0.24
CA GLU A 201 5.74 53.05 0.12
C GLU A 201 4.68 52.13 -0.49
N TYR A 202 3.46 52.61 -0.71
CA TYR A 202 2.36 51.82 -1.26
C TYR A 202 1.47 52.61 -2.23
N THR A 203 0.66 51.86 -2.97
CA THR A 203 -0.37 52.38 -3.88
C THR A 203 -1.69 51.68 -3.55
N LEU A 204 -2.76 52.45 -3.35
CA LEU A 204 -4.13 51.94 -3.27
C LEU A 204 -4.77 51.96 -4.65
N ILE A 205 -5.64 50.99 -4.93
CA ILE A 205 -6.37 50.92 -6.21
C ILE A 205 -7.72 51.64 -6.07
N ASP A 206 -8.14 52.34 -7.13
CA ASP A 206 -9.37 53.16 -7.11
C ASP A 206 -10.65 52.34 -6.92
N ASN A 207 -10.66 51.10 -7.45
CA ASN A 207 -11.86 50.26 -7.50
C ASN A 207 -11.57 48.85 -6.98
N PRO A 208 -11.35 48.67 -5.67
CA PRO A 208 -11.11 47.36 -5.09
C PRO A 208 -12.36 46.48 -5.20
N LYS A 209 -12.17 45.24 -5.65
CA LYS A 209 -13.25 44.25 -5.75
C LYS A 209 -13.08 43.16 -4.72
N GLN A 210 -14.15 42.87 -3.99
CA GLN A 210 -14.22 41.70 -3.13
C GLN A 210 -14.24 40.42 -3.97
N GLN A 211 -13.35 39.49 -3.63
CA GLN A 211 -13.29 38.17 -4.24
C GLN A 211 -14.33 37.24 -3.59
N SER A 212 -14.69 36.14 -4.27
CA SER A 212 -15.55 35.08 -3.70
C SER A 212 -14.96 34.44 -2.44
N SER A 213 -13.63 34.49 -2.29
CA SER A 213 -12.93 34.10 -1.06
C SER A 213 -13.27 35.00 0.14
N GLY A 214 -13.81 36.19 -0.08
CA GLY A 214 -13.99 37.24 0.93
C GLY A 214 -12.79 38.19 1.02
N LEU A 215 -11.71 37.93 0.28
CA LEU A 215 -10.54 38.81 0.23
C LEU A 215 -10.91 40.11 -0.49
N ILE A 216 -10.51 41.24 0.09
CA ILE A 216 -10.63 42.55 -0.55
C ILE A 216 -9.21 43.07 -0.75
N PHE A 217 -8.66 42.85 -1.94
CA PHE A 217 -7.36 43.40 -2.31
C PHE A 217 -7.53 44.89 -2.63
N VAL A 218 -6.82 45.76 -1.91
CA VAL A 218 -7.00 47.22 -1.99
C VAL A 218 -5.75 47.96 -2.42
N GLY A 219 -4.62 47.30 -2.49
CA GLY A 219 -3.38 47.96 -2.86
C GLY A 219 -2.16 47.06 -2.77
N TYR A 220 -1.02 47.65 -3.03
CA TYR A 220 0.25 46.96 -3.01
C TYR A 220 1.39 47.89 -2.60
N ARG A 221 2.48 47.32 -2.10
CA ARG A 221 3.72 48.06 -1.84
C ARG A 221 4.45 48.36 -3.14
N ASN A 222 5.07 49.54 -3.21
CA ASN A 222 5.83 50.03 -4.35
C ASN A 222 7.20 49.30 -4.44
N LYS A 223 7.14 48.01 -4.76
CA LYS A 223 8.27 47.07 -4.86
C LYS A 223 8.22 46.32 -6.18
N ASN A 224 9.25 45.53 -6.45
CA ASN A 224 9.35 44.74 -7.68
C ASN A 224 8.15 43.79 -7.85
N ILE A 225 7.64 43.72 -9.08
CA ILE A 225 6.60 42.81 -9.54
C ILE A 225 7.22 41.62 -10.29
N TRP A 226 6.43 40.58 -10.55
CA TRP A 226 6.85 39.48 -11.43
C TRP A 226 7.14 40.02 -12.85
N LYS A 227 8.25 39.64 -13.49
CA LYS A 227 8.61 40.18 -14.82
C LYS A 227 8.08 39.34 -15.99
N THR A 228 7.80 38.06 -15.76
CA THR A 228 7.47 37.09 -16.81
C THR A 228 5.95 36.92 -16.94
N GLY A 229 5.41 37.08 -18.15
CA GLY A 229 3.99 36.81 -18.44
C GLY A 229 3.00 37.91 -18.04
N ILE A 230 3.49 39.12 -17.73
CA ILE A 230 2.65 40.27 -17.38
C ILE A 230 2.26 41.06 -18.63
N ARG A 231 0.96 41.37 -18.77
CA ARG A 231 0.46 42.30 -19.79
C ARG A 231 0.62 43.75 -19.29
N PRO A 232 0.90 44.73 -20.16
CA PRO A 232 0.92 46.14 -19.77
C PRO A 232 -0.37 46.58 -19.05
N ASN A 233 -0.27 47.52 -18.10
CA ASN A 233 -1.40 48.09 -17.34
C ASN A 233 -2.16 47.11 -16.44
N THR A 234 -1.47 46.12 -15.86
CA THR A 234 -2.08 45.11 -14.97
C THR A 234 -1.62 45.18 -13.52
N GLU A 235 -0.95 46.27 -13.13
CA GLU A 235 -0.40 46.53 -11.79
C GLU A 235 -1.49 46.54 -10.70
N HIS A 236 -2.74 46.84 -11.06
CA HIS A 236 -3.89 46.79 -10.16
C HIS A 236 -4.34 45.36 -9.80
N LEU A 237 -3.78 44.32 -10.41
CA LEU A 237 -4.15 42.93 -10.14
C LEU A 237 -3.26 42.30 -9.08
N SER A 238 -3.85 41.75 -8.00
CA SER A 238 -3.09 41.09 -6.92
C SER A 238 -2.07 40.03 -7.37
N ARG A 239 -2.35 39.31 -8.46
CA ARG A 239 -1.48 38.23 -8.98
C ARG A 239 -0.10 38.69 -9.47
N VAL A 240 0.06 39.96 -9.83
CA VAL A 240 1.33 40.51 -10.33
C VAL A 240 2.30 40.85 -9.19
N HIS A 241 1.79 40.91 -7.96
CA HIS A 241 2.54 41.23 -6.76
C HIS A 241 2.92 39.97 -5.99
N HIS A 242 4.12 39.95 -5.43
CA HIS A 242 4.50 38.95 -4.42
C HIS A 242 3.58 39.07 -3.20
N GLN A 243 3.26 37.95 -2.55
CA GLN A 243 2.31 37.93 -1.42
C GLN A 243 2.64 38.93 -0.29
N PRO A 244 3.91 39.12 0.14
CA PRO A 244 4.27 40.11 1.17
C PRO A 244 4.09 41.57 0.78
N ASN A 245 3.84 41.84 -0.51
CA ASN A 245 3.64 43.20 -1.03
C ASN A 245 2.16 43.51 -1.25
N ARG A 246 1.24 42.59 -0.95
CA ARG A 246 -0.20 42.79 -1.15
C ARG A 246 -0.83 43.41 0.10
N ILE A 247 -1.79 44.31 -0.10
CA ILE A 247 -2.51 45.01 0.95
C ILE A 247 -4.00 44.63 0.86
N TYR A 248 -4.58 44.25 1.98
CA TYR A 248 -5.97 43.80 2.07
C TYR A 248 -6.80 44.69 3.00
N SER A 249 -8.08 44.91 2.70
CA SER A 249 -8.99 45.65 3.59
C SER A 249 -9.33 44.84 4.83
N ILE A 250 -9.47 45.53 5.96
CA ILE A 250 -9.99 44.96 7.20
C ILE A 250 -11.49 44.62 7.15
N ASP A 251 -12.22 45.12 6.16
CA ASP A 251 -13.63 44.78 5.94
C ASP A 251 -13.84 43.46 5.17
N GLY A 252 -12.74 42.80 4.78
CA GLY A 252 -12.75 41.47 4.20
C GLY A 252 -12.16 40.42 5.15
N VAL A 253 -11.75 39.30 4.59
CA VAL A 253 -10.88 38.34 5.28
C VAL A 253 -9.41 38.59 4.94
N HIS A 254 -8.49 38.05 5.75
CA HIS A 254 -7.07 38.03 5.49
C HIS A 254 -6.66 36.80 4.66
N PRO A 255 -5.63 36.85 3.79
CA PRO A 255 -5.08 35.65 3.17
C PRO A 255 -4.47 34.68 4.20
N THR A 256 -4.13 33.47 3.76
CA THR A 256 -3.38 32.51 4.58
C THR A 256 -2.07 33.12 5.10
N ILE A 257 -1.79 33.00 6.39
CA ILE A 257 -0.46 33.25 6.96
C ILE A 257 0.49 32.11 6.55
N PRO A 258 1.53 32.37 5.73
CA PRO A 258 2.51 31.38 5.33
C PRO A 258 3.68 31.30 6.33
N SER A 259 4.22 30.12 6.56
CA SER A 259 5.36 29.93 7.47
C SER A 259 6.69 30.45 6.93
N GLN A 260 6.80 30.70 5.61
CA GLN A 260 7.99 31.29 5.01
C GLN A 260 8.13 32.79 5.27
N GLU A 261 7.07 33.48 5.72
CA GLU A 261 7.10 34.91 6.01
C GLU A 261 7.46 35.16 7.47
N THR A 262 8.75 35.32 7.76
CA THR A 262 9.27 35.50 9.13
C THR A 262 9.36 36.96 9.57
N SER A 263 9.11 37.94 8.68
CA SER A 263 9.12 39.37 9.02
C SER A 263 7.73 39.92 9.29
N GLY A 264 6.69 39.10 9.16
CA GLY A 264 5.31 39.47 9.46
C GLY A 264 4.69 40.45 8.47
N ARG A 265 5.16 40.49 7.21
CA ARG A 265 4.74 41.45 6.17
C ARG A 265 3.30 41.19 5.67
N PHE A 266 2.35 41.31 6.59
CA PHE A 266 0.92 41.12 6.41
C PHE A 266 0.25 42.48 6.54
N PHE A 267 0.12 43.17 5.40
CA PHE A 267 -0.33 44.56 5.38
C PHE A 267 -1.84 44.65 5.21
N ILE A 268 -2.45 45.47 6.07
CA ILE A 268 -3.87 45.74 6.12
C ILE A 268 -4.14 47.23 5.96
N TYR A 269 -5.23 47.56 5.28
CA TYR A 269 -5.69 48.93 5.10
C TYR A 269 -6.83 49.23 6.07
N ILE A 270 -6.75 50.38 6.74
CA ILE A 270 -7.74 50.88 7.68
C ILE A 270 -8.47 52.06 7.01
N PRO A 271 -9.71 51.86 6.52
CA PRO A 271 -10.43 52.89 5.79
C PRO A 271 -10.65 54.17 6.58
N GLU A 272 -10.89 54.06 7.88
CA GLU A 272 -11.20 55.21 8.75
C GLU A 272 -9.99 56.14 8.95
N GLU A 273 -8.79 55.57 8.94
CA GLU A 273 -7.54 56.30 9.08
C GLU A 273 -6.94 56.66 7.72
N ASN A 274 -7.40 56.02 6.64
CA ASN A 274 -6.79 56.03 5.32
C ASN A 274 -5.29 55.67 5.35
N LEU A 275 -4.94 54.70 6.21
CA LEU A 275 -3.57 54.26 6.43
C LEU A 275 -3.42 52.76 6.26
N VAL A 276 -2.19 52.34 5.94
CA VAL A 276 -1.81 50.93 5.86
C VAL A 276 -0.87 50.60 7.00
N ARG A 277 -1.17 49.53 7.73
CA ARG A 277 -0.29 49.01 8.78
C ARG A 277 -0.09 47.51 8.65
N LYS A 278 0.89 47.01 9.39
CA LYS A 278 1.14 45.58 9.55
C LYS A 278 0.20 44.99 10.60
N LEU A 279 -0.20 43.74 10.40
CA LEU A 279 -0.79 42.94 11.48
C LEU A 279 0.24 42.70 12.58
N THR A 280 -0.17 42.94 13.82
CA THR A 280 0.62 42.55 14.98
C THR A 280 0.68 41.03 15.10
N ILE A 281 1.68 40.50 15.79
CA ILE A 281 1.76 39.05 16.02
C ILE A 281 0.54 38.55 16.81
N ARG A 282 0.02 39.32 17.78
CA ARG A 282 -1.18 38.95 18.54
C ARG A 282 -2.40 38.80 17.63
N GLU A 283 -2.60 39.74 16.71
CA GLU A 283 -3.67 39.65 15.71
C GLU A 283 -3.50 38.42 14.82
N CYS A 284 -2.26 38.06 14.45
CA CYS A 284 -1.98 36.83 13.69
C CYS A 284 -2.42 35.55 14.45
N TYR A 285 -2.19 35.50 15.76
CA TYR A 285 -2.66 34.39 16.61
C TYR A 285 -4.20 34.38 16.72
N ARG A 286 -4.83 35.54 16.91
CA ARG A 286 -6.29 35.69 16.97
C ARG A 286 -6.96 35.20 15.69
N ILE A 287 -6.47 35.56 14.51
CA ILE A 287 -7.06 35.13 13.23
C ILE A 287 -6.78 33.65 12.89
N MET A 288 -5.97 32.96 13.69
CA MET A 288 -5.80 31.50 13.68
C MET A 288 -6.62 30.82 14.80
N GLY A 289 -7.29 31.60 15.65
CA GLY A 289 -8.17 31.15 16.73
C GLY A 289 -7.47 30.79 18.04
N PHE A 290 -6.22 31.21 18.23
CA PHE A 290 -5.54 31.06 19.53
C PHE A 290 -6.09 32.08 20.54
N PRO A 291 -6.21 31.70 21.82
CA PRO A 291 -6.65 32.62 22.87
C PRO A 291 -5.55 33.64 23.19
N ASP A 292 -5.94 34.82 23.65
CA ASP A 292 -4.99 35.88 24.05
C ASP A 292 -4.08 35.48 25.21
N SER A 293 -4.48 34.48 26.01
CA SER A 293 -3.68 33.90 27.09
C SER A 293 -2.59 32.94 26.59
N PHE A 294 -2.55 32.60 25.29
CA PHE A 294 -1.56 31.69 24.74
C PHE A 294 -0.17 32.32 24.79
N LYS A 295 0.77 31.63 25.44
CA LYS A 295 2.15 32.12 25.62
C LYS A 295 2.95 31.87 24.35
N THR A 296 3.47 32.93 23.73
CA THR A 296 4.22 32.84 22.46
C THR A 296 5.73 32.70 22.67
N HIS A 297 6.45 32.51 21.57
CA HIS A 297 7.90 32.62 21.55
C HIS A 297 8.35 34.08 21.81
N SER A 298 9.58 34.29 22.30
CA SER A 298 10.13 35.64 22.54
C SER A 298 10.67 36.30 21.26
N ASN A 299 11.19 35.50 20.33
CA ASN A 299 11.60 35.94 19.00
C ASN A 299 10.40 36.01 18.05
N LEU A 300 10.13 37.19 17.49
CA LEU A 300 9.02 37.44 16.57
C LEU A 300 9.09 36.59 15.28
N GLY A 301 10.29 36.38 14.74
CA GLY A 301 10.48 35.56 13.52
C GLY A 301 10.05 34.11 13.72
N GLU A 302 10.38 33.53 14.87
CA GLU A 302 9.90 32.21 15.25
C GLU A 302 8.38 32.20 15.48
N CYS A 303 7.80 33.23 16.10
CA CYS A 303 6.35 33.33 16.24
C CYS A 303 5.64 33.26 14.88
N TYR A 304 6.11 34.00 13.87
CA TYR A 304 5.52 33.99 12.53
C TYR A 304 5.65 32.63 11.83
N LYS A 305 6.81 32.00 11.95
CA LYS A 305 7.05 30.65 11.40
C LYS A 305 6.13 29.61 12.04
N GLN A 306 6.03 29.63 13.38
CA GLN A 306 5.21 28.72 14.17
C GLN A 306 3.72 28.88 13.85
N ILE A 307 3.21 30.11 13.88
CA ILE A 307 1.78 30.36 13.61
C ILE A 307 1.41 30.06 12.16
N GLY A 308 2.30 30.29 11.19
CA GLY A 308 2.07 29.93 9.78
C GLY A 308 1.95 28.42 9.54
N ASN A 309 2.74 27.62 10.28
CA ASN A 309 2.69 26.15 10.24
C ASN A 309 1.55 25.56 11.09
N SER A 310 0.93 26.33 11.98
CA SER A 310 -0.14 25.84 12.85
C SER A 310 -1.45 25.57 12.10
N VAL A 311 -2.37 24.88 12.76
CA VAL A 311 -3.75 24.67 12.33
C VAL A 311 -4.68 25.79 12.83
N ALA A 312 -5.83 25.94 12.17
CA ALA A 312 -6.89 26.86 12.58
C ALA A 312 -7.73 26.21 13.69
N ILE A 313 -7.66 26.75 14.91
CA ILE A 313 -8.22 26.13 16.12
C ILE A 313 -9.72 25.80 15.99
N PRO A 314 -10.59 26.71 15.50
CA PRO A 314 -12.03 26.44 15.43
C PRO A 314 -12.39 25.32 14.44
N VAL A 315 -11.63 25.16 13.35
CA VAL A 315 -11.82 24.09 12.37
C VAL A 315 -11.56 22.73 13.03
N VAL A 316 -10.42 22.62 13.72
CA VAL A 316 -10.01 21.38 14.38
C VAL A 316 -10.90 21.07 15.59
N HIS A 317 -11.36 22.10 16.31
CA HIS A 317 -12.29 21.93 17.42
C HIS A 317 -13.64 21.39 16.96
N GLU A 318 -14.19 21.93 15.87
CA GLU A 318 -15.44 21.41 15.28
C GLU A 318 -15.26 19.98 14.75
N LEU A 319 -14.09 19.67 14.17
CA LEU A 319 -13.75 18.32 13.74
C LEU A 319 -13.73 17.34 14.94
N ALA A 320 -13.11 17.71 16.06
CA ALA A 320 -13.05 16.89 17.26
C ALA A 320 -14.45 16.61 17.86
N ASN A 321 -15.32 17.62 17.87
CA ASN A 321 -16.72 17.47 18.29
C ASN A 321 -17.48 16.50 17.38
N GLN A 322 -17.34 16.65 16.06
CA GLN A 322 -17.99 15.75 15.12
C GLN A 322 -17.42 14.33 15.17
N ILE A 323 -16.13 14.14 15.45
CA ILE A 323 -15.56 12.81 15.70
C ILE A 323 -16.22 12.18 16.93
N GLN A 324 -16.39 12.94 18.01
CA GLN A 324 -17.07 12.45 19.21
C GLN A 324 -18.53 12.06 18.92
N GLU A 325 -19.28 12.92 18.24
CA GLU A 325 -20.69 12.71 17.89
C GLU A 325 -20.86 11.53 16.92
N GLN A 326 -20.07 11.49 15.84
CA GLN A 326 -20.23 10.52 14.78
C GLN A 326 -19.61 9.16 15.12
N VAL A 327 -18.48 9.11 15.82
CA VAL A 327 -17.75 7.85 16.02
C VAL A 327 -18.01 7.25 17.39
N PHE A 328 -17.94 8.05 18.45
CA PHE A 328 -17.93 7.56 19.83
C PHE A 328 -19.29 7.65 20.56
N SER A 329 -20.20 8.52 20.11
CA SER A 329 -21.49 8.70 20.80
C SER A 329 -22.51 7.59 20.54
N SER A 330 -22.33 6.79 19.47
CA SER A 330 -23.15 5.60 19.21
C SER A 330 -22.88 4.44 20.19
N GLN A 331 -21.69 4.40 20.83
CA GLN A 331 -21.33 3.35 21.79
C GLN A 331 -21.93 3.56 23.18
N LYS A 332 -22.24 4.80 23.57
CA LYS A 332 -22.83 5.10 24.89
C LYS A 332 -24.25 4.56 25.09
N MET A 333 -25.06 4.48 24.03
CA MET A 333 -26.40 3.89 24.13
C MET A 333 -26.36 2.36 24.26
N GLU A 334 -25.39 1.69 23.65
CA GLU A 334 -25.18 0.24 23.83
C GLU A 334 -24.67 -0.07 25.23
N ASP A 335 -23.72 0.71 25.76
CA ASP A 335 -23.18 0.50 27.12
C ASP A 335 -24.20 0.79 28.24
N GLU A 336 -25.10 1.77 28.07
CA GLU A 336 -26.20 2.02 29.02
C GLU A 336 -27.28 0.93 28.94
N THR A 337 -27.56 0.40 27.75
CA THR A 337 -28.49 -0.73 27.57
C THR A 337 -27.92 -2.02 28.17
N ILE A 338 -26.60 -2.23 28.07
CA ILE A 338 -25.89 -3.35 28.70
C ILE A 338 -25.88 -3.20 30.24
N SER A 339 -25.77 -1.98 30.77
CA SER A 339 -25.77 -1.74 32.22
C SER A 339 -27.15 -1.95 32.87
N LEU A 340 -28.24 -1.68 32.13
CA LEU A 340 -29.61 -1.98 32.54
C LEU A 340 -29.96 -3.48 32.44
N ASN A 341 -29.40 -4.19 31.45
CA ASN A 341 -29.59 -5.63 31.28
C ASN A 341 -28.71 -6.50 32.20
N LYS A 342 -27.65 -5.94 32.79
CA LYS A 342 -26.78 -6.62 33.77
C LYS A 342 -27.41 -6.91 35.14
N LYS A 343 -28.66 -6.50 35.38
CA LYS A 343 -29.36 -6.77 36.65
C LYS A 343 -30.16 -8.06 36.71
N ASN A 344 -30.32 -8.81 35.62
CA ASN A 344 -31.02 -10.09 35.65
C ASN A 344 -30.24 -11.19 34.92
N ASN A 345 -29.90 -12.22 35.69
CA ASN A 345 -29.35 -13.53 35.33
C ASN A 345 -27.85 -13.61 34.94
N THR A 346 -27.09 -13.88 36.00
CA THR A 346 -25.72 -14.37 36.05
C THR A 346 -25.56 -15.76 35.43
N GLU A 347 -24.37 -15.98 34.88
CA GLU A 347 -23.67 -17.26 34.65
C GLU A 347 -23.96 -18.12 33.41
N GLN A 348 -24.85 -17.75 32.49
CA GLN A 348 -24.94 -18.43 31.17
C GLN A 348 -24.73 -17.54 29.94
N ALA A 349 -24.65 -16.21 30.10
CA ALA A 349 -24.48 -15.28 28.97
C ALA A 349 -23.02 -14.98 28.59
N ILE A 350 -22.06 -15.21 29.49
CA ILE A 350 -20.65 -14.86 29.24
C ILE A 350 -19.96 -15.84 28.26
N GLN A 351 -20.61 -16.96 27.91
CA GLN A 351 -20.08 -17.92 26.96
C GLN A 351 -20.61 -17.72 25.52
N LEU A 352 -21.47 -16.74 25.26
CA LEU A 352 -22.08 -16.53 23.93
C LEU A 352 -21.89 -15.14 23.28
N GLU A 353 -21.30 -14.15 23.96
CA GLU A 353 -21.06 -12.80 23.41
C GLU A 353 -19.58 -12.38 23.44
N LEU A 354 -18.70 -13.34 23.11
CA LEU A 354 -17.30 -13.12 22.77
C LEU A 354 -16.96 -13.90 21.49
N HIS A 355 -17.84 -13.84 20.50
CA HIS A 355 -17.47 -14.25 19.14
C HIS A 355 -16.53 -13.20 18.58
N LEU A 356 -15.23 -13.48 18.65
CA LEU A 356 -14.20 -12.88 17.80
C LEU A 356 -14.80 -12.69 16.40
N ILE A 357 -14.82 -11.45 15.89
CA ILE A 357 -15.14 -11.19 14.48
C ILE A 357 -14.08 -11.94 13.68
N MET A 358 -14.42 -13.15 13.22
CA MET A 358 -13.48 -14.02 12.52
C MET A 358 -13.06 -13.34 11.23
N ASN A 359 -11.75 -13.17 11.05
CA ASN A 359 -11.22 -12.65 9.79
C ASN A 359 -11.31 -13.72 8.67
N HIS A 360 -11.08 -13.32 7.42
CA HIS A 360 -11.14 -14.23 6.26
C HIS A 360 -10.21 -15.43 6.38
N LYS A 361 -9.02 -15.27 6.98
CA LYS A 361 -8.09 -16.38 7.21
C LYS A 361 -8.68 -17.39 8.21
N GLU A 362 -9.17 -16.91 9.35
CA GLU A 362 -9.78 -17.76 10.38
C GLU A 362 -11.01 -18.49 9.86
N LYS A 363 -11.88 -17.79 9.12
CA LYS A 363 -13.07 -18.41 8.51
C LYS A 363 -12.71 -19.43 7.46
N PHE A 364 -11.74 -19.14 6.60
CA PHE A 364 -11.28 -20.10 5.61
C PHE A 364 -10.66 -21.34 6.25
N LEU A 365 -9.82 -21.17 7.28
CA LEU A 365 -9.22 -22.29 8.04
C LEU A 365 -10.27 -23.13 8.76
N GLN A 366 -11.30 -22.50 9.35
CA GLN A 366 -12.41 -23.20 9.99
C GLN A 366 -13.13 -24.10 8.98
N ILE A 367 -13.51 -23.57 7.82
CA ILE A 367 -14.20 -24.33 6.77
C ILE A 367 -13.30 -25.43 6.22
N TYR A 368 -12.02 -25.16 6.01
CA TYR A 368 -11.06 -26.16 5.53
C TYR A 368 -10.96 -27.36 6.49
N LYS A 369 -10.87 -27.11 7.80
CA LYS A 369 -10.84 -28.16 8.83
C LYS A 369 -12.12 -28.99 8.82
N ILE A 370 -13.28 -28.35 8.85
CA ILE A 370 -14.59 -29.05 8.81
C ILE A 370 -14.72 -29.90 7.54
N THR A 371 -14.28 -29.38 6.39
CA THR A 371 -14.33 -30.10 5.11
C THR A 371 -13.54 -31.40 5.14
N SER A 372 -12.49 -31.49 5.96
CA SER A 372 -11.65 -32.68 6.00
C SER A 372 -12.32 -33.91 6.61
N GLU A 373 -13.39 -33.72 7.38
CA GLU A 373 -14.12 -34.77 8.09
C GLU A 373 -15.49 -35.08 7.44
N LEU A 374 -15.89 -34.32 6.42
CA LEU A 374 -17.21 -34.45 5.77
C LEU A 374 -17.20 -35.46 4.61
N GLU A 375 -18.26 -36.26 4.51
CA GLU A 375 -18.56 -37.12 3.37
C GLU A 375 -19.23 -36.35 2.21
N PHE A 376 -19.11 -36.83 0.96
CA PHE A 376 -19.61 -36.07 -0.21
C PHE A 376 -21.13 -35.88 -0.17
N ASN A 377 -21.85 -36.89 0.33
CA ASN A 377 -23.30 -36.88 0.51
C ASN A 377 -23.80 -35.89 1.58
N GLN A 378 -22.91 -35.34 2.41
CA GLN A 378 -23.25 -34.36 3.45
C GLN A 378 -23.21 -32.91 2.93
N ILE A 379 -22.74 -32.68 1.69
CA ILE A 379 -22.64 -31.34 1.09
C ILE A 379 -23.80 -31.13 0.12
N GLN A 380 -24.67 -30.16 0.40
CA GLN A 380 -25.90 -29.95 -0.36
C GLN A 380 -25.77 -28.83 -1.41
N VAL A 381 -25.27 -29.19 -2.60
CA VAL A 381 -25.21 -28.32 -3.79
C VAL A 381 -26.07 -28.95 -4.91
N PRO A 382 -26.93 -28.21 -5.62
CA PRO A 382 -27.72 -28.77 -6.72
C PRO A 382 -26.84 -29.33 -7.85
N GLU A 383 -27.29 -30.39 -8.53
CA GLU A 383 -26.51 -31.17 -9.50
C GLU A 383 -25.87 -30.31 -10.60
N GLU A 384 -26.59 -29.33 -11.13
CA GLU A 384 -26.08 -28.37 -12.12
C GLU A 384 -24.85 -27.60 -11.62
N TYR A 385 -24.87 -27.13 -10.36
CA TYR A 385 -23.76 -26.40 -9.76
C TYR A 385 -22.62 -27.31 -9.32
N GLN A 386 -22.88 -28.58 -9.02
CA GLN A 386 -21.82 -29.56 -8.76
C GLN A 386 -20.92 -29.71 -9.99
N ALA A 387 -21.49 -29.76 -11.19
CA ALA A 387 -20.74 -29.82 -12.45
C ALA A 387 -19.85 -28.58 -12.65
N TYR A 388 -20.35 -27.38 -12.32
CA TYR A 388 -19.55 -26.16 -12.37
C TYR A 388 -18.41 -26.15 -11.35
N VAL A 389 -18.66 -26.57 -10.11
CA VAL A 389 -17.60 -26.67 -9.08
C VAL A 389 -16.53 -27.67 -9.50
N ALA A 390 -16.90 -28.79 -10.10
CA ALA A 390 -15.97 -29.77 -10.64
C ALA A 390 -15.09 -29.21 -11.77
N GLU A 391 -15.64 -28.39 -12.67
CA GLU A 391 -14.87 -27.73 -13.73
C GLU A 391 -13.82 -26.74 -13.17
N ILE A 392 -14.14 -26.01 -12.09
CA ILE A 392 -13.16 -25.16 -11.40
C ILE A 392 -12.06 -26.01 -10.75
N ALA A 393 -12.44 -27.08 -10.05
CA ALA A 393 -11.50 -27.97 -9.37
C ALA A 393 -10.53 -28.63 -10.37
N LYS A 394 -11.02 -29.11 -11.51
CA LYS A 394 -10.21 -29.70 -12.58
C LYS A 394 -9.13 -28.75 -13.11
N ASN A 395 -9.39 -27.44 -13.12
CA ASN A 395 -8.48 -26.44 -13.67
C ASN A 395 -7.65 -25.71 -12.60
N CYS A 396 -7.79 -26.02 -11.31
CA CYS A 396 -7.25 -25.21 -10.21
C CYS A 396 -5.72 -25.03 -10.23
N PHE A 397 -4.96 -26.04 -10.68
CA PHE A 397 -3.50 -25.96 -10.79
C PHE A 397 -3.02 -25.14 -12.00
N MET A 398 -3.80 -25.13 -13.09
CA MET A 398 -3.47 -24.41 -14.33
C MET A 398 -4.01 -22.98 -14.37
N ARG A 399 -5.11 -22.74 -13.64
CA ARG A 399 -5.85 -21.47 -13.58
C ARG A 399 -6.02 -21.04 -12.12
N LYS A 400 -4.90 -21.06 -11.40
CA LYS A 400 -4.77 -20.66 -9.99
C LYS A 400 -5.45 -19.32 -9.69
N GLY A 401 -5.38 -18.36 -10.62
CA GLY A 401 -6.04 -17.06 -10.48
C GLY A 401 -7.56 -17.16 -10.35
N VAL A 402 -8.23 -17.90 -11.25
CA VAL A 402 -9.69 -18.07 -11.25
C VAL A 402 -10.14 -18.82 -10.00
N TYR A 403 -9.42 -19.88 -9.65
CA TYR A 403 -9.64 -20.66 -8.43
C TYR A 403 -9.52 -19.79 -7.16
N THR A 404 -8.45 -19.02 -7.05
CA THR A 404 -8.17 -18.16 -5.89
C THR A 404 -9.20 -17.03 -5.79
N ALA A 405 -9.56 -16.41 -6.91
CA ALA A 405 -10.62 -15.40 -6.96
C ALA A 405 -11.95 -15.98 -6.48
N LEU A 406 -12.32 -17.18 -6.92
CA LEU A 406 -13.56 -17.82 -6.47
C LEU A 406 -13.55 -18.08 -4.97
N ILE A 407 -12.46 -18.62 -4.40
CA ILE A 407 -12.36 -18.81 -2.94
C ILE A 407 -12.49 -17.49 -2.20
N THR A 408 -11.85 -16.43 -2.70
CA THR A 408 -11.94 -15.10 -2.10
C THR A 408 -13.39 -14.62 -2.03
N LEU A 409 -14.12 -14.73 -3.15
CA LEU A 409 -15.52 -14.33 -3.23
C LEU A 409 -16.42 -15.18 -2.33
N LEU A 410 -16.22 -16.50 -2.30
CA LEU A 410 -17.00 -17.41 -1.45
C LEU A 410 -16.78 -17.13 0.04
N VAL A 411 -15.51 -17.03 0.49
CA VAL A 411 -15.18 -16.73 1.90
C VAL A 411 -15.76 -15.37 2.30
N HIS A 412 -15.67 -14.37 1.42
CA HIS A 412 -16.23 -13.06 1.70
C HIS A 412 -17.77 -13.09 1.76
N LYS A 413 -18.44 -13.82 0.86
CA LYS A 413 -19.90 -14.00 0.90
C LYS A 413 -20.37 -14.68 2.19
N ILE A 414 -19.61 -15.64 2.69
CA ILE A 414 -19.92 -16.34 3.95
C ILE A 414 -19.80 -15.40 5.16
N LEU A 415 -18.78 -14.53 5.19
CA LEU A 415 -18.60 -13.55 6.26
C LEU A 415 -19.59 -12.38 6.16
N HIS A 416 -19.97 -12.00 4.95
CA HIS A 416 -20.86 -10.87 4.68
C HIS A 416 -21.98 -11.30 3.73
N PRO A 417 -23.01 -12.03 4.21
CA PRO A 417 -24.08 -12.57 3.36
C PRO A 417 -24.84 -11.51 2.55
N SER A 418 -24.92 -10.27 3.07
CA SER A 418 -25.57 -9.14 2.40
C SER A 418 -24.73 -8.50 1.29
N GLN A 419 -23.41 -8.71 1.25
CA GLN A 419 -22.55 -8.12 0.22
C GLN A 419 -22.83 -8.76 -1.14
N ASP A 420 -22.99 -7.95 -2.19
CA ASP A 420 -23.00 -8.43 -3.56
C ASP A 420 -21.57 -8.67 -4.04
N ILE A 421 -21.22 -9.95 -4.21
CA ILE A 421 -19.85 -10.35 -4.55
C ILE A 421 -19.50 -10.18 -6.02
N ARG A 422 -20.47 -9.82 -6.87
CA ARG A 422 -20.22 -9.53 -8.29
C ARG A 422 -19.45 -8.22 -8.46
N TYR A 423 -19.64 -7.28 -7.53
CA TYR A 423 -18.97 -5.97 -7.47
C TYR A 423 -17.68 -6.07 -6.65
N HIS A 424 -16.66 -6.69 -7.25
CA HIS A 424 -15.45 -7.15 -6.59
C HIS A 424 -14.31 -6.12 -6.52
N GLN A 425 -14.56 -4.87 -6.92
CA GLN A 425 -13.62 -3.75 -6.84
C GLN A 425 -14.23 -2.63 -6.00
N ALA A 426 -13.44 -1.98 -5.16
CA ALA A 426 -13.92 -0.93 -4.26
C ALA A 426 -14.41 0.32 -5.01
N GLU A 427 -13.95 0.50 -6.24
CA GLU A 427 -14.35 1.57 -7.15
C GLU A 427 -15.73 1.34 -7.79
N MET A 428 -16.26 0.11 -7.73
CA MET A 428 -17.62 -0.17 -8.17
C MET A 428 -18.63 0.33 -7.14
N GLN A 429 -19.80 0.76 -7.60
CA GLN A 429 -20.90 1.11 -6.72
C GLN A 429 -21.27 -0.11 -5.84
N ASP A 430 -21.25 0.09 -4.52
CA ASP A 430 -21.45 -0.95 -3.50
C ASP A 430 -20.44 -2.12 -3.56
N GLY A 431 -19.29 -1.88 -4.21
CA GLY A 431 -18.23 -2.86 -4.35
C GLY A 431 -17.29 -2.93 -3.15
N PHE A 432 -16.51 -4.01 -3.11
CA PHE A 432 -15.51 -4.27 -2.06
C PHE A 432 -14.18 -4.67 -2.69
N SER A 433 -13.08 -4.55 -1.95
CA SER A 433 -11.76 -4.89 -2.50
C SER A 433 -11.42 -6.37 -2.37
N ALA A 434 -11.89 -7.19 -3.32
CA ALA A 434 -11.60 -8.62 -3.34
C ALA A 434 -10.08 -8.89 -3.46
N ARG A 435 -9.36 -8.05 -4.22
CA ARG A 435 -7.91 -8.15 -4.37
C ARG A 435 -7.17 -7.98 -3.04
N ILE A 436 -7.58 -7.04 -2.20
CA ILE A 436 -6.96 -6.81 -0.88
C ILE A 436 -7.20 -8.01 0.02
N ILE A 437 -8.43 -8.51 0.08
CA ILE A 437 -8.79 -9.70 0.87
C ILE A 437 -7.94 -10.90 0.45
N ASP A 438 -7.79 -11.12 -0.85
CA ASP A 438 -6.98 -12.21 -1.37
C ASP A 438 -5.50 -12.08 -0.99
N THR A 439 -4.92 -10.91 -1.25
CA THR A 439 -3.49 -10.65 -1.00
C THR A 439 -3.16 -10.79 0.49
N LYS A 440 -4.08 -10.35 1.37
CA LYS A 440 -3.88 -10.35 2.82
C LYS A 440 -4.15 -11.70 3.46
N TYR A 441 -5.21 -12.40 3.03
CA TYR A 441 -5.72 -13.57 3.74
C TYR A 441 -5.74 -14.84 2.89
N ILE A 442 -6.31 -14.81 1.68
CA ILE A 442 -6.64 -16.05 0.95
C ILE A 442 -5.41 -16.69 0.30
N THR A 443 -4.67 -15.97 -0.55
CA THR A 443 -3.47 -16.50 -1.20
C THR A 443 -2.41 -17.00 -0.20
N PRO A 444 -2.09 -16.26 0.88
CA PRO A 444 -1.18 -16.74 1.92
C PRO A 444 -1.69 -18.03 2.60
N THR A 445 -2.99 -18.11 2.92
CA THR A 445 -3.58 -19.28 3.58
C THR A 445 -3.60 -20.49 2.65
N LEU A 446 -3.89 -20.31 1.35
CA LEU A 446 -3.79 -21.40 0.37
C LEU A 446 -2.37 -21.96 0.29
N THR A 447 -1.36 -21.08 0.33
CA THR A 447 0.05 -21.49 0.32
C THR A 447 0.42 -22.24 1.61
N GLU A 448 -0.03 -21.77 2.77
CA GLU A 448 0.16 -22.43 4.07
C GLU A 448 -0.43 -23.85 4.10
N LEU A 449 -1.62 -24.03 3.51
CA LEU A 449 -2.30 -25.33 3.40
C LEU A 449 -1.74 -26.22 2.27
N GLY A 450 -0.76 -25.74 1.51
CA GLY A 450 -0.21 -26.43 0.34
C GLY A 450 -1.24 -26.66 -0.77
N LEU A 451 -2.25 -25.81 -0.87
CA LEU A 451 -3.26 -25.81 -1.95
C LEU A 451 -2.76 -24.96 -3.15
N PRO A 452 -3.38 -25.10 -4.34
CA PRO A 452 -2.98 -24.34 -5.53
C PRO A 452 -3.10 -22.82 -5.30
N ALA A 453 -1.98 -22.10 -5.27
CA ALA A 453 -1.99 -20.65 -5.04
C ALA A 453 -1.08 -19.93 -6.04
N MET A 454 -1.43 -18.69 -6.38
CA MET A 454 -0.52 -17.77 -7.07
C MET A 454 0.61 -17.34 -6.13
N ALA A 455 1.74 -16.88 -6.68
CA ALA A 455 2.87 -16.42 -5.87
C ALA A 455 2.57 -15.17 -5.02
N GLU A 456 1.62 -14.34 -5.45
CA GLU A 456 1.25 -13.09 -4.78
C GLU A 456 -0.26 -12.96 -4.58
N SER A 457 -1.04 -12.98 -5.67
CA SER A 457 -2.51 -12.90 -5.61
C SER A 457 -3.14 -13.52 -6.86
N GLY A 458 -4.31 -14.14 -6.68
CA GLY A 458 -5.19 -14.61 -7.75
C GLY A 458 -5.70 -13.52 -8.69
N TRP A 459 -5.75 -12.28 -8.21
CA TRP A 459 -6.32 -11.12 -8.90
C TRP A 459 -5.33 -10.36 -9.78
N LEU A 460 -4.06 -10.82 -9.88
CA LEU A 460 -3.04 -10.18 -10.74
C LEU A 460 -3.19 -10.49 -12.23
N THR A 461 -4.17 -11.32 -12.60
CA THR A 461 -4.47 -11.62 -13.99
C THR A 461 -5.38 -10.53 -14.56
N ARG A 462 -4.96 -9.90 -15.68
CA ARG A 462 -5.71 -8.81 -16.32
C ARG A 462 -7.17 -9.15 -16.63
N SER A 463 -7.52 -10.43 -16.76
CA SER A 463 -8.86 -10.90 -17.04
C SER A 463 -9.79 -10.96 -15.82
N LEU A 464 -9.24 -10.97 -14.60
CA LEU A 464 -9.99 -10.99 -13.34
C LEU A 464 -10.01 -9.63 -12.63
N GLU A 465 -9.27 -8.65 -13.15
CA GLU A 465 -9.17 -7.29 -12.58
C GLU A 465 -9.86 -6.24 -13.47
N GLN A 466 -10.73 -6.66 -14.39
CA GLN A 466 -11.46 -5.71 -15.23
C GLN A 466 -12.55 -5.00 -14.42
N PRO A 467 -12.81 -3.70 -14.66
CA PRO A 467 -13.82 -2.92 -13.94
C PRO A 467 -15.25 -3.24 -14.43
N TYR A 468 -15.59 -4.52 -14.57
CA TYR A 468 -16.92 -5.00 -14.92
C TYR A 468 -17.41 -5.98 -13.85
N PRO A 469 -18.68 -5.91 -13.40
CA PRO A 469 -19.19 -6.84 -12.40
C PRO A 469 -19.28 -8.27 -12.98
N TYR A 470 -19.05 -9.28 -12.14
CA TYR A 470 -19.15 -10.70 -12.51
C TYR A 470 -20.59 -11.20 -12.68
N THR A 471 -21.35 -10.54 -13.54
CA THR A 471 -22.66 -11.00 -14.00
C THR A 471 -22.50 -12.09 -15.07
N LEU A 472 -23.58 -12.79 -15.41
CA LEU A 472 -23.57 -13.76 -16.52
C LEU A 472 -23.17 -13.15 -17.87
N ASN A 473 -23.28 -11.82 -18.02
CA ASN A 473 -22.87 -11.04 -19.19
C ASN A 473 -21.43 -10.50 -19.08
N TYR A 474 -20.61 -11.00 -18.16
CA TYR A 474 -19.24 -10.51 -17.95
C TYR A 474 -18.39 -10.64 -19.23
N ASN A 475 -17.83 -9.53 -19.70
CA ASN A 475 -17.08 -9.47 -20.96
C ASN A 475 -15.59 -9.83 -20.83
N GLY A 476 -15.06 -9.99 -19.61
CA GLY A 476 -13.65 -10.35 -19.42
C GLY A 476 -13.30 -11.76 -19.91
N ASN A 477 -12.05 -11.93 -20.33
CA ASN A 477 -11.55 -13.18 -20.91
C ASN A 477 -11.10 -14.19 -19.83
N ILE A 478 -12.02 -15.06 -19.39
CA ILE A 478 -11.65 -16.26 -18.61
C ILE A 478 -11.58 -17.44 -19.59
N THR A 479 -10.44 -18.13 -19.65
CA THR A 479 -10.20 -19.25 -20.57
C THR A 479 -9.82 -20.52 -19.82
N PRO A 480 -10.32 -21.70 -20.22
CA PRO A 480 -11.20 -21.96 -21.38
C PRO A 480 -12.66 -21.54 -21.15
N LYS A 481 -13.49 -21.52 -22.20
CA LYS A 481 -14.91 -21.08 -22.13
C LYS A 481 -15.74 -21.83 -21.08
N PRO A 482 -15.62 -23.17 -20.91
CA PRO A 482 -16.32 -23.89 -19.84
C PRO A 482 -15.96 -23.37 -18.44
N LEU A 483 -14.70 -23.02 -18.21
CA LEU A 483 -14.25 -22.45 -16.93
C LEU A 483 -14.89 -21.09 -16.64
N LYS A 484 -15.04 -20.23 -17.67
CA LYS A 484 -15.76 -18.96 -17.54
C LYS A 484 -17.21 -19.17 -17.16
N ILE A 485 -17.88 -20.10 -17.84
CA ILE A 485 -19.29 -20.43 -17.58
C ILE A 485 -19.44 -20.91 -16.15
N ALA A 486 -18.59 -21.85 -15.72
CA ALA A 486 -18.61 -22.37 -14.35
C ALA A 486 -18.40 -21.26 -13.30
N PHE A 487 -17.37 -20.42 -13.48
CA PHE A 487 -17.06 -19.34 -12.55
C PHE A 487 -18.21 -18.36 -12.36
N LEU A 488 -18.81 -17.87 -13.46
CA LEU A 488 -19.89 -16.89 -13.40
C LEU A 488 -21.19 -17.49 -12.84
N ASN A 489 -21.54 -18.72 -13.19
CA ASN A 489 -22.75 -19.37 -12.67
C ASN A 489 -22.63 -19.67 -11.17
N ILE A 490 -21.45 -20.04 -10.67
CA ILE A 490 -21.25 -20.22 -9.22
C ILE A 490 -21.45 -18.90 -8.48
N ILE A 491 -20.88 -17.80 -8.99
CA ILE A 491 -21.03 -16.47 -8.37
C ILE A 491 -22.49 -16.05 -8.36
N ASP A 492 -23.21 -16.21 -9.47
CA ASP A 492 -24.63 -15.84 -9.56
C ASP A 492 -25.50 -16.69 -8.62
N PHE A 493 -25.20 -17.98 -8.50
CA PHE A 493 -25.88 -18.89 -7.58
C PHE A 493 -25.71 -18.52 -6.12
N VAL A 494 -24.47 -18.30 -5.65
CA VAL A 494 -24.26 -17.93 -4.24
C VAL A 494 -24.66 -16.48 -3.96
N GLN A 495 -24.82 -15.66 -4.99
CA GLN A 495 -25.39 -14.33 -4.84
C GLN A 495 -26.90 -14.39 -4.62
N THR A 496 -27.60 -15.29 -5.31
CA THR A 496 -29.06 -15.50 -5.17
C THR A 496 -29.43 -16.40 -4.00
N SER A 497 -28.52 -17.28 -3.56
CA SER A 497 -28.65 -18.21 -2.42
C SER A 497 -27.42 -18.11 -1.49
N PRO A 498 -27.25 -17.03 -0.71
CA PRO A 498 -26.06 -16.78 0.12
C PRO A 498 -25.73 -17.91 1.10
N GLU A 499 -26.74 -18.60 1.64
CA GLU A 499 -26.61 -19.72 2.55
C GLU A 499 -25.88 -20.93 1.93
N LYS A 500 -25.82 -21.01 0.59
CA LYS A 500 -25.11 -22.08 -0.14
C LYS A 500 -23.64 -21.78 -0.41
N ALA A 501 -23.15 -20.59 -0.10
CA ALA A 501 -21.74 -20.23 -0.31
C ALA A 501 -20.77 -21.16 0.43
N GLU A 502 -21.11 -21.57 1.67
CA GLU A 502 -20.28 -22.48 2.46
C GLU A 502 -20.28 -23.91 1.90
N ASP A 503 -21.43 -24.43 1.45
CA ASP A 503 -21.55 -25.75 0.82
C ASP A 503 -20.74 -25.82 -0.49
N VAL A 504 -20.81 -24.77 -1.31
CA VAL A 504 -20.02 -24.64 -2.55
C VAL A 504 -18.51 -24.64 -2.23
N LEU A 505 -18.08 -23.90 -1.21
CA LEU A 505 -16.67 -23.85 -0.81
C LEU A 505 -16.19 -25.22 -0.29
N LYS A 506 -16.99 -25.91 0.53
CA LYS A 506 -16.69 -27.27 1.01
C LYS A 506 -16.52 -28.26 -0.16
N LEU A 507 -17.46 -28.25 -1.12
CA LEU A 507 -17.39 -29.12 -2.30
C LEU A 507 -16.12 -28.85 -3.12
N LEU A 508 -15.82 -27.57 -3.38
CA LEU A 508 -14.63 -27.16 -4.13
C LEU A 508 -13.35 -27.66 -3.45
N LEU A 509 -13.21 -27.46 -2.14
CA LEU A 509 -12.04 -27.88 -1.38
C LEU A 509 -11.86 -29.41 -1.40
N LYS A 510 -12.95 -30.17 -1.33
CA LYS A 510 -12.91 -31.64 -1.38
C LYS A 510 -12.43 -32.15 -2.75
N LEU A 511 -12.96 -31.58 -3.83
CA LEU A 511 -12.54 -31.93 -5.20
C LEU A 511 -11.08 -31.52 -5.49
N VAL A 512 -10.63 -30.37 -4.97
CA VAL A 512 -9.23 -29.93 -5.14
C VAL A 512 -8.26 -30.84 -4.38
N ARG A 513 -8.63 -31.32 -3.18
CA ARG A 513 -7.81 -32.31 -2.46
C ARG A 513 -7.71 -33.63 -3.23
N ALA A 514 -8.80 -34.11 -3.82
CA ALA A 514 -8.77 -35.29 -4.68
C ALA A 514 -7.85 -35.08 -5.90
N ALA A 515 -7.99 -33.95 -6.60
CA ALA A 515 -7.15 -33.60 -7.75
C ALA A 515 -5.65 -33.47 -7.40
N LYS A 516 -5.33 -32.99 -6.18
CA LYS A 516 -3.94 -32.94 -5.69
C LYS A 516 -3.35 -34.34 -5.54
N ASN A 517 -4.11 -35.29 -4.99
CA ASN A 517 -3.64 -36.65 -4.78
C ASN A 517 -3.40 -37.39 -6.12
N ASP A 518 -4.22 -37.15 -7.14
CA ASP A 518 -4.04 -37.74 -8.48
C ASP A 518 -2.79 -37.24 -9.23
N SER A 519 -2.17 -36.14 -8.79
CA SER A 519 -0.98 -35.54 -9.41
C SER A 519 0.37 -36.04 -8.85
N VAL A 520 0.34 -36.90 -7.84
CA VAL A 520 1.53 -37.53 -7.25
C VAL A 520 1.96 -38.70 -8.13
N VAL A 521 3.16 -38.62 -8.69
CA VAL A 521 3.81 -39.68 -9.46
C VAL A 521 5.13 -39.97 -8.77
N GLU A 522 5.30 -41.17 -8.24
CA GLU A 522 6.57 -41.62 -7.67
C GLU A 522 7.60 -41.76 -8.81
N ILE A 523 8.76 -41.14 -8.64
CA ILE A 523 9.83 -41.20 -9.64
C ILE A 523 10.71 -42.42 -9.39
N ILE A 524 10.99 -43.18 -10.45
CA ILE A 524 11.81 -44.38 -10.40
C ILE A 524 13.21 -44.01 -9.90
N LYS A 525 13.74 -44.73 -8.91
CA LYS A 525 15.14 -44.59 -8.48
C LYS A 525 16.02 -45.45 -9.37
N LEU A 526 17.12 -44.87 -9.86
CA LEU A 526 18.12 -45.63 -10.58
C LEU A 526 18.80 -46.61 -9.62
N THR A 527 19.05 -47.84 -10.09
CA THR A 527 19.72 -48.88 -9.30
C THR A 527 21.13 -49.20 -9.80
N ASN A 528 21.46 -48.81 -11.03
CA ASN A 528 22.75 -49.09 -11.67
C ASN A 528 23.48 -47.80 -12.06
N TYR A 529 24.10 -47.16 -11.08
CA TYR A 529 24.74 -45.85 -11.23
C TYR A 529 26.11 -45.90 -11.94
N GLU A 530 26.73 -47.08 -12.06
CA GLU A 530 28.10 -47.26 -12.55
C GLU A 530 28.28 -46.98 -14.05
N LYS A 531 27.18 -46.97 -14.82
CA LYS A 531 27.18 -46.72 -16.28
C LYS A 531 26.79 -45.29 -16.67
N LEU A 532 26.49 -44.43 -15.69
CA LEU A 532 25.96 -43.09 -15.96
C LEU A 532 27.09 -42.11 -16.27
N ASP A 533 27.19 -41.66 -17.52
CA ASP A 533 28.14 -40.61 -17.92
C ASP A 533 27.44 -39.26 -18.16
N ILE A 534 28.22 -38.19 -18.21
CA ILE A 534 27.70 -36.83 -18.44
C ILE A 534 26.97 -36.73 -19.78
N LYS A 535 27.37 -37.51 -20.79
CA LYS A 535 26.75 -37.46 -22.13
C LYS A 535 25.33 -38.01 -22.07
N ASN A 536 25.13 -39.15 -21.43
CA ASN A 536 23.82 -39.80 -21.27
C ASN A 536 22.87 -38.93 -20.45
N VAL A 537 23.36 -38.30 -19.38
CA VAL A 537 22.57 -37.35 -18.59
C VAL A 537 22.16 -36.12 -19.38
N VAL A 538 23.08 -35.53 -20.15
CA VAL A 538 22.75 -34.37 -20.99
C VAL A 538 21.72 -34.74 -22.05
N ASN A 539 21.85 -35.90 -22.69
CA ASN A 539 20.87 -36.39 -23.68
C ASN A 539 19.49 -36.61 -23.05
N ALA A 540 19.44 -37.19 -21.85
CA ALA A 540 18.20 -37.41 -21.11
C ALA A 540 17.49 -36.10 -20.77
N LEU A 541 18.24 -35.09 -20.30
CA LEU A 541 17.70 -33.76 -20.02
C LEU A 541 17.24 -33.06 -21.30
N GLU A 542 18.00 -33.16 -22.39
CA GLU A 542 17.65 -32.56 -23.68
C GLU A 542 16.35 -33.17 -24.24
N GLU A 543 16.18 -34.48 -24.13
CA GLU A 543 14.91 -35.14 -24.47
C GLU A 543 13.77 -34.65 -23.57
N HIS A 544 14.00 -34.58 -22.25
CA HIS A 544 12.99 -34.15 -21.29
C HIS A 544 12.53 -32.71 -21.54
N PHE A 545 13.46 -31.80 -21.85
CA PHE A 545 13.16 -30.39 -22.07
C PHE A 545 12.44 -30.12 -23.39
N ASN A 546 12.77 -30.89 -24.43
CA ASN A 546 12.32 -30.61 -25.80
C ASN A 546 11.17 -31.49 -26.27
N TYR A 547 10.67 -32.41 -25.43
CA TYR A 547 9.48 -33.20 -25.73
C TYR A 547 8.23 -32.29 -25.87
N ASP A 548 7.41 -32.54 -26.89
CA ASP A 548 6.13 -31.83 -27.09
C ASP A 548 5.05 -32.39 -26.18
N TYR A 549 4.98 -31.86 -24.96
CA TYR A 549 4.00 -32.27 -23.95
C TYR A 549 2.56 -31.89 -24.28
N LYS A 550 2.32 -31.03 -25.29
CA LYS A 550 1.01 -30.42 -25.59
C LYS A 550 0.31 -29.78 -24.38
N THR A 551 1.06 -29.51 -23.32
CA THR A 551 0.62 -28.99 -22.03
C THR A 551 1.60 -27.94 -21.53
N VAL A 552 1.16 -27.11 -20.59
CA VAL A 552 1.98 -26.04 -19.98
C VAL A 552 2.82 -26.61 -18.82
N GLY A 553 4.01 -26.06 -18.59
CA GLY A 553 4.89 -26.42 -17.47
C GLY A 553 6.28 -26.90 -17.89
N GLY A 554 6.44 -27.40 -19.11
CA GLY A 554 7.73 -27.89 -19.63
C GLY A 554 8.87 -26.87 -19.59
N SER A 555 8.58 -25.57 -19.70
CA SER A 555 9.59 -24.50 -19.64
C SER A 555 10.29 -24.36 -18.28
N LYS A 556 9.74 -24.97 -17.23
CA LYS A 556 10.32 -25.01 -15.88
C LYS A 556 11.37 -26.12 -15.72
N LEU A 557 11.35 -27.15 -16.56
CA LEU A 557 12.27 -28.29 -16.46
C LEU A 557 13.76 -27.87 -16.48
N PRO A 558 14.20 -26.96 -17.39
CA PRO A 558 15.58 -26.49 -17.37
C PRO A 558 15.94 -25.72 -16.09
N VAL A 559 14.99 -25.03 -15.48
CA VAL A 559 15.24 -24.29 -14.24
C VAL A 559 15.43 -25.25 -13.08
N ILE A 560 14.61 -26.30 -12.99
CA ILE A 560 14.75 -27.35 -11.98
C ILE A 560 16.12 -28.05 -12.13
N ALA A 561 16.56 -28.29 -13.36
CA ALA A 561 17.88 -28.87 -13.62
C ALA A 561 19.01 -27.95 -13.14
N PHE A 562 18.98 -26.66 -13.48
CA PHE A 562 19.98 -25.72 -12.95
C PHE A 562 19.91 -25.62 -11.43
N TYR A 563 18.72 -25.63 -10.83
CA TYR A 563 18.56 -25.58 -9.38
C TYR A 563 19.21 -26.80 -8.70
N ALA A 564 18.97 -28.01 -9.22
CA ALA A 564 19.62 -29.24 -8.75
C ALA A 564 21.15 -29.17 -8.86
N ILE A 565 21.66 -28.66 -10.00
CA ILE A 565 23.10 -28.43 -10.18
C ILE A 565 23.64 -27.46 -9.12
N TYR A 566 22.97 -26.33 -8.89
CA TYR A 566 23.42 -25.34 -7.91
C TYR A 566 23.35 -25.85 -6.47
N GLN A 567 22.44 -26.78 -6.14
CA GLN A 567 22.44 -27.45 -4.83
C GLN A 567 23.75 -28.22 -4.57
N LEU A 568 24.34 -28.82 -5.62
CA LEU A 568 25.63 -29.52 -5.54
C LEU A 568 26.80 -28.54 -5.61
N LEU A 569 26.81 -27.63 -6.59
CA LEU A 569 27.90 -26.66 -6.76
C LEU A 569 28.15 -25.84 -5.48
N ILE A 570 27.09 -25.45 -4.77
CA ILE A 570 27.22 -24.67 -3.53
C ILE A 570 27.90 -25.46 -2.41
N ARG A 571 27.74 -26.79 -2.38
CA ARG A 571 28.36 -27.69 -1.40
C ARG A 571 29.80 -28.02 -1.76
N GLU A 572 30.09 -28.16 -3.05
CA GLU A 572 31.32 -28.77 -3.55
C GLU A 572 32.38 -27.76 -3.98
N ILE A 573 31.99 -26.55 -4.40
CA ILE A 573 32.93 -25.54 -4.91
C ILE A 573 33.26 -24.51 -3.83
N SER A 574 34.56 -24.37 -3.54
CA SER A 574 35.10 -23.44 -2.52
C SER A 574 34.61 -21.98 -2.66
N ARG A 575 34.38 -21.53 -3.90
CA ARG A 575 33.76 -20.22 -4.23
C ARG A 575 32.46 -19.96 -3.46
N TYR A 576 31.67 -21.00 -3.20
CA TYR A 576 30.36 -20.91 -2.58
C TYR A 576 30.35 -21.29 -1.10
N SER A 577 31.51 -21.51 -0.48
CA SER A 577 31.64 -21.91 0.92
C SER A 577 30.88 -21.02 1.92
N SER A 578 30.69 -19.74 1.61
CA SER A 578 29.92 -18.78 2.42
C SER A 578 28.55 -18.41 1.83
N CYS A 579 28.06 -19.19 0.88
CA CYS A 579 26.87 -18.91 0.12
C CYS A 579 25.74 -19.89 0.44
N LYS A 580 24.51 -19.47 0.18
CA LYS A 580 23.31 -20.30 0.32
C LYS A 580 22.40 -20.15 -0.90
N LEU A 581 21.78 -21.24 -1.30
CA LEU A 581 20.77 -21.24 -2.37
C LEU A 581 19.43 -20.80 -1.79
N ARG A 582 18.77 -19.82 -2.41
CA ARG A 582 17.39 -19.48 -2.04
C ARG A 582 16.46 -20.61 -2.49
N LYS A 583 15.39 -20.88 -1.73
CA LYS A 583 14.37 -21.87 -2.11
C LYS A 583 13.73 -21.52 -3.46
N LEU A 584 13.59 -22.52 -4.34
CA LEU A 584 12.96 -22.37 -5.66
C LEU A 584 11.53 -21.81 -5.55
N GLY A 585 11.20 -20.79 -6.33
CA GLY A 585 9.90 -20.12 -6.36
C GLY A 585 8.90 -20.73 -7.37
N SER A 586 7.67 -20.18 -7.42
CA SER A 586 6.66 -20.51 -8.43
C SER A 586 6.98 -19.82 -9.77
N HIS A 587 7.01 -20.58 -10.87
CA HIS A 587 7.32 -20.08 -12.23
C HIS A 587 6.16 -19.39 -12.95
N THR A 588 4.99 -19.30 -12.31
CA THR A 588 3.77 -18.75 -12.94
C THR A 588 3.57 -17.24 -12.71
N ALA A 589 4.47 -16.59 -11.97
CA ALA A 589 4.44 -15.13 -11.77
C ALA A 589 5.01 -14.39 -13.00
N SER A 590 4.37 -13.29 -13.41
CA SER A 590 4.95 -12.42 -14.45
C SER A 590 6.22 -11.74 -13.93
N ASP A 591 7.20 -11.46 -14.79
CA ASP A 591 8.43 -10.70 -14.44
C ASP A 591 8.15 -9.35 -13.74
N ARG A 592 6.97 -8.74 -13.98
CA ARG A 592 6.55 -7.48 -13.34
C ARG A 592 6.14 -7.63 -11.88
N THR A 593 5.74 -8.83 -11.47
CA THR A 593 5.23 -9.17 -10.13
C THR A 593 6.20 -10.04 -9.34
N ALA A 594 7.16 -10.71 -9.99
CA ALA A 594 8.18 -11.47 -9.28
C ALA A 594 9.09 -10.53 -8.42
N LYS A 595 9.08 -10.69 -7.09
CA LYS A 595 10.02 -10.04 -6.15
C LYS A 595 11.41 -10.73 -6.13
N THR A 596 11.81 -11.38 -7.21
CA THR A 596 13.12 -12.04 -7.36
C THR A 596 13.97 -11.33 -8.40
N ALA A 597 15.29 -11.45 -8.25
CA ALA A 597 16.29 -11.00 -9.20
C ALA A 597 16.50 -11.98 -10.35
N GLY A 598 16.12 -13.25 -10.20
CA GLY A 598 16.18 -14.28 -11.23
C GLY A 598 15.30 -15.47 -10.88
N ASP A 599 15.33 -16.51 -11.72
CA ASP A 599 14.69 -17.81 -11.47
C ASP A 599 15.40 -18.57 -10.33
N ILE A 600 16.73 -18.40 -10.23
CA ILE A 600 17.58 -18.96 -9.16
C ILE A 600 18.42 -17.85 -8.56
N GLU A 601 18.51 -17.80 -7.22
CA GLU A 601 19.23 -16.76 -6.48
C GLU A 601 20.20 -17.37 -5.46
N ILE A 602 21.43 -16.85 -5.44
CA ILE A 602 22.49 -17.24 -4.51
C ILE A 602 22.77 -16.07 -3.58
N LEU A 603 22.71 -16.33 -2.27
CA LEU A 603 22.85 -15.34 -1.22
C LEU A 603 24.15 -15.57 -0.44
N ASN A 604 24.76 -14.51 0.10
CA ASN A 604 25.85 -14.64 1.06
C ASN A 604 25.34 -14.93 2.49
N LYS A 605 26.27 -15.11 3.42
CA LYS A 605 26.00 -15.26 4.87
C LYS A 605 25.15 -14.14 5.49
N ASN A 606 25.14 -12.94 4.91
CA ASN A 606 24.36 -11.79 5.37
C ASN A 606 23.01 -11.68 4.65
N ASN A 607 22.57 -12.71 3.94
CA ASN A 607 21.36 -12.75 3.11
C ASN A 607 21.35 -11.74 1.94
N ALA A 608 22.50 -11.17 1.56
CA ALA A 608 22.59 -10.31 0.39
C ALA A 608 22.77 -11.13 -0.88
N LEU A 609 22.12 -10.71 -1.97
CA LEU A 609 22.19 -11.37 -3.27
C LEU A 609 23.59 -11.22 -3.89
N ILE A 610 24.18 -12.34 -4.30
CA ILE A 610 25.47 -12.37 -5.00
C ILE A 610 25.27 -12.69 -6.48
N GLU A 611 24.51 -13.74 -6.78
CA GLU A 611 24.30 -14.22 -8.14
C GLU A 611 22.82 -14.45 -8.40
N ALA A 612 22.37 -14.04 -9.59
CA ALA A 612 21.03 -14.31 -10.08
C ALA A 612 21.11 -15.02 -11.44
N ILE A 613 20.28 -16.04 -11.65
CA ILE A 613 20.23 -16.82 -12.88
C ILE A 613 18.83 -16.74 -13.46
N GLU A 614 18.74 -16.43 -14.74
CA GLU A 614 17.52 -16.39 -15.53
C GLU A 614 17.60 -17.44 -16.65
N VAL A 615 16.58 -18.28 -16.80
CA VAL A 615 16.55 -19.38 -17.76
C VAL A 615 15.40 -19.18 -18.76
N LYS A 616 15.71 -19.09 -20.05
CA LYS A 616 14.78 -18.81 -21.15
C LYS A 616 14.73 -19.99 -22.13
N HIS A 617 13.89 -20.97 -21.81
CA HIS A 617 13.65 -22.14 -22.65
C HIS A 617 12.87 -21.77 -23.94
N GLY A 618 13.31 -22.29 -25.08
CA GLY A 618 12.70 -22.06 -26.39
C GLY A 618 12.95 -20.67 -27.01
N GLN A 619 13.72 -19.80 -26.36
CA GLN A 619 13.95 -18.40 -26.76
C GLN A 619 15.41 -18.16 -27.17
N GLU A 620 15.63 -17.12 -27.98
CA GLU A 620 16.96 -16.55 -28.30
C GLU A 620 17.29 -15.36 -27.38
N ILE A 621 18.58 -15.08 -27.18
CA ILE A 621 18.98 -13.95 -26.33
C ILE A 621 18.86 -12.65 -27.13
N THR A 622 17.94 -11.78 -26.70
CA THR A 622 17.67 -10.48 -27.32
C THR A 622 18.10 -9.32 -26.43
N LEU A 623 18.28 -8.14 -27.02
CA LEU A 623 18.61 -6.90 -26.32
C LEU A 623 17.57 -6.58 -25.23
N GLN A 624 16.30 -6.89 -25.47
CA GLN A 624 15.23 -6.70 -24.50
C GLN A 624 15.42 -7.53 -23.22
N PHE A 625 15.98 -8.75 -23.31
CA PHE A 625 16.27 -9.57 -22.13
C PHE A 625 17.39 -8.93 -21.29
N VAL A 626 18.41 -8.37 -21.94
CA VAL A 626 19.52 -7.70 -21.25
C VAL A 626 19.06 -6.38 -20.63
N TYR A 627 18.15 -5.63 -21.25
CA TYR A 627 17.53 -4.47 -20.61
C TYR A 627 16.72 -4.84 -19.35
N ARG A 628 15.92 -5.92 -19.41
CA ARG A 628 15.21 -6.43 -18.22
C ARG A 628 16.18 -6.87 -17.13
N ALA A 629 17.29 -7.51 -17.51
CA ALA A 629 18.35 -7.84 -16.57
C ALA A 629 18.96 -6.56 -15.95
N LYS A 630 19.23 -5.49 -16.72
CA LYS A 630 19.69 -4.19 -16.19
C LYS A 630 18.74 -3.66 -15.13
N GLU A 631 17.43 -3.68 -15.38
CA GLU A 631 16.42 -3.24 -14.40
C GLU A 631 16.48 -4.05 -13.10
N LYS A 632 16.64 -5.38 -13.19
CA LYS A 632 16.79 -6.27 -12.03
C LYS A 632 18.13 -6.05 -11.32
N ILE A 633 19.22 -5.83 -12.05
CA ILE A 633 20.56 -5.55 -11.51
C ILE A 633 20.56 -4.24 -10.72
N ILE A 634 19.98 -3.17 -11.27
CA ILE A 634 19.84 -1.88 -10.55
C ILE A 634 19.06 -2.07 -9.25
N ARG A 635 18.04 -2.92 -9.27
CA ARG A 635 17.14 -3.15 -8.12
C ARG A 635 17.76 -4.01 -7.03
N TYR A 636 18.49 -5.06 -7.38
CA TYR A 636 18.93 -6.09 -6.44
C TYR A 636 20.46 -6.15 -6.24
N ASN A 637 21.22 -5.43 -7.07
CA ASN A 637 22.66 -5.28 -7.01
C ASN A 637 23.47 -6.60 -6.88
N PRO A 638 23.21 -7.63 -7.71
CA PRO A 638 24.03 -8.84 -7.70
C PRO A 638 25.43 -8.55 -8.25
N SER A 639 26.42 -9.33 -7.82
CA SER A 639 27.77 -9.29 -8.40
C SER A 639 27.83 -9.97 -9.78
N ARG A 640 27.01 -11.00 -10.00
CA ARG A 640 26.88 -11.68 -11.30
C ARG A 640 25.43 -11.93 -11.68
N TYR A 641 25.13 -11.77 -12.97
CA TYR A 641 23.82 -12.04 -13.53
C TYR A 641 23.96 -12.95 -14.74
N TYR A 642 23.32 -14.12 -14.68
CA TYR A 642 23.37 -15.13 -15.74
C TYR A 642 22.06 -15.16 -16.52
N ILE A 643 22.16 -15.22 -17.84
CA ILE A 643 21.02 -15.48 -18.74
C ILE A 643 21.35 -16.73 -19.56
N PHE A 644 20.62 -17.81 -19.31
CA PHE A 644 20.75 -19.08 -20.03
C PHE A 644 19.57 -19.27 -20.96
N ALA A 645 19.82 -19.46 -22.26
CA ALA A 645 18.75 -19.60 -23.25
C ALA A 645 18.94 -20.84 -24.14
N SER A 646 17.87 -21.31 -24.79
CA SER A 646 17.95 -22.43 -25.72
C SER A 646 18.71 -22.08 -27.01
N LYS A 647 18.67 -20.82 -27.44
CA LYS A 647 19.36 -20.31 -28.64
C LYS A 647 20.34 -19.20 -28.26
N ASP A 648 21.40 -19.06 -29.06
CA ASP A 648 22.43 -18.03 -28.88
C ASP A 648 21.89 -16.59 -29.03
N ILE A 649 22.80 -15.63 -28.87
CA ILE A 649 22.54 -14.20 -29.09
C ILE A 649 22.00 -13.97 -30.50
N ARG A 650 20.92 -13.19 -30.61
CA ARG A 650 20.42 -12.74 -31.90
C ARG A 650 21.51 -11.91 -32.58
N GLN A 651 22.06 -12.43 -33.67
CA GLN A 651 23.27 -11.87 -34.30
C GLN A 651 23.13 -10.40 -34.69
N SER A 652 21.94 -9.96 -35.13
CA SER A 652 21.65 -8.56 -35.48
C SER A 652 21.67 -7.59 -34.29
N GLU A 653 21.67 -8.08 -33.05
CA GLU A 653 21.67 -7.30 -31.82
C GLU A 653 22.96 -7.45 -31.00
N SER A 654 23.90 -8.27 -31.47
CA SER A 654 25.11 -8.66 -30.72
C SER A 654 25.94 -7.46 -30.25
N ASP A 655 26.23 -6.50 -31.14
CA ASP A 655 27.01 -5.31 -30.77
C ASP A 655 26.32 -4.45 -29.70
N LYS A 656 24.99 -4.31 -29.81
CA LYS A 656 24.18 -3.54 -28.84
C LYS A 656 24.16 -4.22 -27.48
N ILE A 657 24.02 -5.55 -27.47
CA ILE A 657 24.06 -6.37 -26.25
C ILE A 657 25.43 -6.25 -25.58
N ASN A 658 26.52 -6.38 -26.34
CA ASN A 658 27.88 -6.26 -25.81
C ASN A 658 28.17 -4.87 -25.23
N ASN A 659 27.68 -3.80 -25.88
CA ASN A 659 27.80 -2.45 -25.34
C ASN A 659 27.03 -2.28 -24.03
N LEU A 660 25.79 -2.80 -23.96
CA LEU A 660 24.97 -2.73 -22.75
C LEU A 660 25.59 -3.54 -21.59
N ILE A 661 26.21 -4.69 -21.86
CA ILE A 661 26.94 -5.46 -20.85
C ILE A 661 28.12 -4.66 -20.29
N LYS A 662 28.89 -3.99 -21.15
CA LYS A 662 30.01 -3.13 -20.72
C LYS A 662 29.52 -1.97 -19.87
N GLU A 663 28.41 -1.35 -20.27
CA GLU A 663 27.76 -0.27 -19.52
C GLU A 663 27.34 -0.73 -18.13
N ILE A 664 26.65 -1.88 -18.01
CA ILE A 664 26.25 -2.46 -16.72
C ILE A 664 27.47 -2.74 -15.84
N ALA A 665 28.54 -3.29 -16.41
CA ALA A 665 29.77 -3.57 -15.67
C ALA A 665 30.42 -2.27 -15.16
N SER A 666 30.46 -1.20 -15.96
CA SER A 666 31.05 0.08 -15.55
C SER A 666 30.20 0.87 -14.55
N GLU A 667 28.87 0.87 -14.72
CA GLU A 667 27.96 1.68 -13.91
C GLU A 667 27.55 0.99 -12.61
N HIS A 668 27.46 -0.35 -12.62
CA HIS A 668 26.88 -1.13 -11.54
C HIS A 668 27.82 -2.23 -11.00
N GLY A 669 29.01 -2.42 -11.57
CA GLY A 669 29.97 -3.43 -11.10
C GLY A 669 29.51 -4.88 -11.23
N CYS A 670 28.39 -5.13 -11.94
CA CYS A 670 27.82 -6.46 -12.13
C CYS A 670 28.35 -7.10 -13.42
N GLN A 671 28.80 -8.35 -13.33
CA GLN A 671 29.17 -9.15 -14.50
C GLN A 671 27.92 -9.79 -15.09
N VAL A 672 27.64 -9.55 -16.37
CA VAL A 672 26.52 -10.20 -17.08
C VAL A 672 27.07 -11.32 -17.97
N ILE A 673 26.55 -12.53 -17.81
CA ILE A 673 27.00 -13.74 -18.50
C ILE A 673 25.85 -14.32 -19.33
N LEU A 674 26.07 -14.46 -20.64
CA LEU A 674 25.09 -15.00 -21.59
C LEU A 674 25.60 -16.34 -22.11
N ASN A 675 24.82 -17.42 -21.98
CA ASN A 675 25.20 -18.76 -22.47
C ASN A 675 23.99 -19.60 -22.90
N GLY A 676 24.26 -20.70 -23.62
CA GLY A 676 23.25 -21.72 -23.94
C GLY A 676 22.93 -22.64 -22.75
N ILE A 677 21.69 -23.11 -22.63
CA ILE A 677 21.23 -24.03 -21.57
C ILE A 677 22.05 -25.33 -21.57
N ILE A 678 22.04 -26.09 -22.67
CA ILE A 678 22.69 -27.41 -22.75
C ILE A 678 24.23 -27.31 -22.61
N PRO A 679 24.93 -26.38 -23.30
CA PRO A 679 26.37 -26.20 -23.09
C PRO A 679 26.73 -25.89 -21.63
N THR A 680 25.92 -25.08 -20.94
CA THR A 680 26.17 -24.71 -19.54
C THR A 680 25.93 -25.88 -18.61
N ILE A 681 24.84 -26.64 -18.79
CA ILE A 681 24.57 -27.86 -18.02
C ILE A 681 25.74 -28.84 -18.18
N LYS A 682 26.16 -29.11 -19.42
CA LYS A 682 27.30 -30.00 -19.70
C LYS A 682 28.58 -29.52 -19.02
N TYR A 683 28.82 -28.22 -18.96
CA TYR A 683 29.97 -27.65 -18.27
C TYR A 683 29.87 -27.80 -16.75
N TYR A 684 28.71 -27.48 -16.15
CA TYR A 684 28.54 -27.57 -14.70
C TYR A 684 28.53 -29.02 -14.18
N LEU A 685 28.01 -29.97 -14.96
CA LEU A 685 28.08 -31.40 -14.61
C LEU A 685 29.53 -31.91 -14.54
N ARG A 686 30.50 -31.25 -15.18
CA ARG A 686 31.94 -31.58 -15.03
C ARG A 686 32.56 -31.06 -13.75
N LEU A 687 31.90 -30.11 -13.09
CA LEU A 687 32.39 -29.48 -11.86
C LEU A 687 31.86 -30.16 -10.60
N ILE A 688 30.82 -30.99 -10.72
CA ILE A 688 30.25 -31.73 -9.60
C ILE A 688 30.92 -33.11 -9.49
N MET A 689 30.98 -33.63 -8.27
CA MET A 689 31.62 -34.91 -7.97
C MET A 689 30.81 -36.12 -8.46
N SER A 690 29.48 -36.04 -8.37
CA SER A 690 28.57 -37.17 -8.63
C SER A 690 27.42 -36.74 -9.55
N VAL A 691 27.42 -37.29 -10.76
CA VAL A 691 26.30 -37.10 -11.72
C VAL A 691 25.05 -37.86 -11.24
N THR A 692 25.26 -38.92 -10.47
CA THR A 692 24.22 -39.66 -9.75
C THR A 692 23.46 -38.77 -8.78
N ASP A 693 24.18 -38.02 -7.93
CA ASP A 693 23.55 -37.12 -6.94
C ASP A 693 22.75 -36.02 -7.64
N PHE A 694 23.19 -35.61 -8.83
CA PHE A 694 22.44 -34.68 -9.66
C PHE A 694 21.13 -35.30 -10.16
N ILE A 695 21.15 -36.52 -10.70
CA ILE A 695 19.94 -37.18 -11.18
C ILE A 695 18.95 -37.41 -10.04
N ASP A 696 19.41 -37.87 -8.87
CA ASP A 696 18.57 -38.08 -7.70
C ASP A 696 17.95 -36.75 -7.22
N GLY A 697 18.76 -35.69 -7.14
CA GLY A 697 18.30 -34.35 -6.77
C GLY A 697 17.29 -33.76 -7.76
N TYR A 698 17.56 -33.90 -9.06
CA TYR A 698 16.63 -33.48 -10.12
C TYR A 698 15.31 -34.26 -10.06
N SER A 699 15.39 -35.58 -9.88
CA SER A 699 14.22 -36.47 -9.78
C SER A 699 13.34 -36.13 -8.58
N GLN A 700 13.94 -35.88 -7.41
CA GLN A 700 13.23 -35.46 -6.21
C GLN A 700 12.51 -34.11 -6.40
N LEU A 701 13.15 -33.16 -7.09
CA LEU A 701 12.52 -31.88 -7.40
C LEU A 701 11.36 -32.04 -8.39
N ILE A 702 11.51 -32.87 -9.43
CA ILE A 702 10.42 -33.18 -10.38
C ILE A 702 9.23 -33.84 -9.67
N GLU A 703 9.50 -34.78 -8.77
CA GLU A 703 8.48 -35.48 -7.99
C GLU A 703 7.68 -34.50 -7.11
N SER A 704 8.37 -33.64 -6.38
CA SER A 704 7.79 -32.72 -5.39
C SER A 704 7.24 -31.41 -5.96
N ASP A 705 7.55 -31.06 -7.22
CA ASP A 705 7.06 -29.83 -7.84
C ASP A 705 5.58 -29.93 -8.25
N ASN A 706 4.77 -29.01 -7.73
CA ASN A 706 3.33 -28.97 -7.98
C ASN A 706 2.95 -28.27 -9.31
N GLU A 707 3.91 -27.63 -9.99
CA GLU A 707 3.68 -26.98 -11.30
C GLU A 707 4.05 -27.89 -12.47
N ILE A 708 4.83 -28.93 -12.19
CA ILE A 708 5.15 -30.00 -13.14
C ILE A 708 3.98 -30.98 -13.16
N GLN A 709 3.32 -31.08 -14.32
CA GLN A 709 2.17 -31.98 -14.49
C GLN A 709 2.60 -33.46 -14.54
N LYS A 710 1.64 -34.35 -14.25
CA LYS A 710 1.78 -35.82 -14.32
C LYS A 710 2.51 -36.30 -15.59
N ILE A 711 2.14 -35.78 -16.77
CA ILE A 711 2.78 -36.16 -18.05
C ILE A 711 4.29 -35.87 -18.11
N HIS A 712 4.76 -34.80 -17.47
CA HIS A 712 6.20 -34.49 -17.41
C HIS A 712 6.95 -35.44 -16.47
N LYS A 713 6.29 -35.83 -15.36
CA LYS A 713 6.82 -36.80 -14.38
C LYS A 713 6.88 -38.20 -14.98
N GLU A 714 5.83 -38.61 -15.68
CA GLU A 714 5.77 -39.87 -16.43
C GLU A 714 6.82 -39.93 -17.54
N LYS A 715 7.00 -38.83 -18.28
CA LYS A 715 8.06 -38.76 -19.29
C LYS A 715 9.45 -38.86 -18.69
N TRP A 716 9.66 -38.28 -17.51
CA TRP A 716 10.92 -38.46 -16.78
C TRP A 716 11.14 -39.92 -16.39
N ASN A 717 10.11 -40.60 -15.88
CA ASN A 717 10.16 -42.05 -15.61
C ASN A 717 10.46 -42.89 -16.85
N GLU A 718 9.87 -42.55 -18.00
CA GLU A 718 10.14 -43.21 -19.29
C GLU A 718 11.61 -43.05 -19.71
N ILE A 719 12.19 -41.86 -19.52
CA ILE A 719 13.60 -41.57 -19.80
C ILE A 719 14.51 -42.33 -18.82
N LEU A 720 14.23 -42.28 -17.52
CA LEU A 720 14.98 -43.02 -16.50
C LEU A 720 14.96 -44.53 -16.75
N THR A 721 13.82 -45.08 -17.15
CA THR A 721 13.68 -46.51 -17.45
C THR A 721 14.61 -46.92 -18.59
N ARG A 722 14.77 -46.09 -19.62
CA ARG A 722 15.74 -46.35 -20.71
C ARG A 722 17.18 -46.25 -20.24
N LEU A 723 17.50 -45.32 -19.35
CA LEU A 723 18.82 -45.24 -18.73
C LEU A 723 19.17 -46.46 -17.86
N VAL A 724 18.16 -47.20 -17.38
CA VAL A 724 18.34 -48.47 -16.65
C VAL A 724 18.46 -49.68 -17.58
N ILE A 725 17.80 -49.65 -18.75
CA ILE A 725 17.58 -50.82 -19.63
C ILE A 725 18.55 -50.90 -20.82
N ASP A 726 19.43 -49.92 -21.07
CA ASP A 726 20.52 -50.08 -22.06
C ASP A 726 21.53 -51.16 -21.57
N GLU A 727 21.18 -52.43 -21.81
CA GLU A 727 21.99 -53.65 -21.76
C GLU A 727 22.92 -53.78 -22.97
#